data_AF-A0A084QWM1-F1
#
_entry.id   AF-A0A084QWM1-F1
#
_cell.length_a   1.000
_cell.length_b   1.000
_cell.length_c   1.000
_cell.angle_alpha   90.00
_cell.angle_beta   90.00
_cell.angle_gamma   90.00
#
_symmetry.space_group_name_H-M   'P 1'
#
loop_
_entity.id
_entity.type
_entity.pdbx_description
1 polymer ?
#
loop_
_entity_poly.entity_id
_entity_poly.type
_entity_poly.pdbx_seq_one_letter_code
_entity_poly.pdbx_strand_id
1 'polypeptide(L)'
;MSTFPELRLSDPARWQEVVVKKRAQQSKAIEAFAGCSDDDDNNITEIGSAAALAAKITASEVSSQDVVKRCIARAIEAHKKTNCFTEIMFEDALKEARRLDDHLRVHGKPVGPLHGVPITLKDQFDVAGYDTTLGYTGRAFKPTSEDAVLWGETDNPLWGLTTHPLNPKYTPGGSTGGEATLLALQGSMLGWGTDIGGSIRIPAHMMGLYGLKPSSSRLPYTGAAVSTEGQEHVPSSIGPLARSLSTIHHVLKELVRQEPWMKDCRCAPVPWREDVYNDVLGRKLTVGLILDDGVVRPHPPITRVVQAAANALIANGHEVVQWPSDLHAECIEVMDRYYTVDGGEDIRRDVMAGGEPFIPHVEKLVNRGKPISVYEYWQLNRRKKALQQAYLNKWNNAKSPTTGKPVDVILMPVMPHTAVPHCASRWVGYTKVWNVLDYTALVLPGGKVTQGDCNDAWEHAPRNEMDEWNAKIWADNKEEMARVRWVASSSCFHSEHKYRYQRSNGRFRLIAEKMENLEYCDLCRDLSSALGRWEASIAQGSPQTYRGQTDYFLGLSADLEVRKSKGCVSCGSILASQDKKELQKMYGEIYAVSAHLRVKQPLLYITWGNLKEGNEDAAYRRSQIWNFRCSMLLSTNPILTGNPMGRGRPYDLDHYNAGLIKRWIERCDKHHESTCTGTYQDFLLPEAKLSFIDVENRCIVTPDEPVRYAALSYVWGLDKVPLATKANIASLRIPGAFLPGGLELPRTINDTVRLCSWLGIRYLWVDSMCIVQDDVETKMEQIQAMGSVYSKAYLTIAALSSGSAISGIARVGRPSTTLDSWPFVRLPFQTLVGASQGAIGLAPINHAPTSWKQRAWTLQEMVFSKRLLGLGPVASWACSGAHWTEDLELPSEMEGQPAFTKNLEKTSIAVWPDMGEYARLAQIYAGRNLTMSSDTLNAFEGIMTPLSQWFPGYFLFGTPEFTFDIGLLWQYRRRGAIPRSGVDWSCGEHEFPSWSWISYQGSHLDTFWETDFTYPQPALVVYPLVQWKKREKSTGSWKDVDNSYHRVRTHFEKPDAALPDGWTKHDNGSDPPYYQHPSHSHVQPHPKFRYPIPPFQRLRDIYRESYDPDLLFEGGIAVVKFRYKGTAKEYDEKNRKLQTEALVPEMDIVDAGTGAWIGWIRLNLQPGSTLPEPQEEQEVIAISEATVRVSAGKQVIYTWSELADHKEVISDDLYRFVNVLWIGWTENGKVYRKALGRVWRAAWEKLSVDKISVILT
;
A
#
# COMPACT_ATOMS: atom_id res chain seq x y z
N MET A 1 -36.91 30.98 -65.51
CA MET A 1 -35.91 30.21 -66.27
C MET A 1 -34.59 30.94 -66.17
N SER A 2 -33.60 30.31 -65.53
CA SER A 2 -32.21 30.77 -65.44
C SER A 2 -31.36 29.53 -65.22
N THR A 3 -30.28 29.39 -65.99
CA THR A 3 -29.53 28.15 -66.17
C THR A 3 -28.92 27.62 -64.86
N PHE A 4 -29.31 26.42 -64.45
CA PHE A 4 -28.43 25.56 -63.64
C PHE A 4 -27.36 24.97 -64.56
N PRO A 5 -26.07 24.94 -64.16
CA PRO A 5 -25.03 24.25 -64.91
C PRO A 5 -25.22 22.73 -64.79
N GLU A 6 -24.90 22.01 -65.86
CA GLU A 6 -24.98 20.54 -65.88
C GLU A 6 -23.97 19.92 -64.90
N LEU A 7 -24.49 19.17 -63.92
CA LEU A 7 -23.68 18.32 -63.06
C LEU A 7 -23.07 17.20 -63.91
N ARG A 8 -21.81 17.36 -64.30
CA ARG A 8 -21.02 16.30 -64.93
C ARG A 8 -20.98 15.09 -64.00
N LEU A 9 -21.40 13.94 -64.51
CA LEU A 9 -21.25 12.65 -63.82
C LEU A 9 -19.80 12.47 -63.36
N SER A 10 -19.64 12.06 -62.10
CA SER A 10 -18.35 11.95 -61.43
C SER A 10 -17.52 10.79 -61.97
N ASP A 11 -16.22 11.01 -62.07
CA ASP A 11 -15.24 9.92 -62.19
C ASP A 11 -15.22 9.13 -60.86
N PRO A 12 -15.53 7.81 -60.86
CA PRO A 12 -15.59 7.01 -59.65
C PRO A 12 -14.28 6.96 -58.85
N ALA A 13 -13.13 7.24 -59.46
CA ALA A 13 -11.83 7.22 -58.78
C ALA A 13 -11.70 8.32 -57.70
N ARG A 14 -12.42 9.44 -57.85
CA ARG A 14 -12.10 10.70 -57.16
C ARG A 14 -12.35 10.68 -55.64
N TRP A 15 -13.40 10.02 -55.17
CA TRP A 15 -13.68 9.93 -53.72
C TRP A 15 -12.67 9.02 -53.01
N GLN A 16 -12.23 7.94 -53.67
CA GLN A 16 -11.23 7.01 -53.12
C GLN A 16 -9.88 7.70 -52.92
N GLU A 17 -9.47 8.60 -53.83
CA GLU A 17 -8.31 9.45 -53.63
C GLU A 17 -8.43 10.36 -52.39
N VAL A 18 -9.60 10.94 -52.14
CA VAL A 18 -9.86 11.78 -50.95
C VAL A 18 -9.69 10.96 -49.68
N VAL A 19 -10.27 9.76 -49.64
CA VAL A 19 -10.14 8.81 -48.52
C VAL A 19 -8.69 8.42 -48.26
N VAL A 20 -7.94 8.04 -49.30
CA VAL A 20 -6.53 7.66 -49.16
C VAL A 20 -5.67 8.82 -48.67
N LYS A 21 -5.86 10.03 -49.22
CA LYS A 21 -5.11 11.23 -48.80
C LYS A 21 -5.43 11.63 -47.36
N LYS A 22 -6.71 11.57 -46.95
CA LYS A 22 -7.15 11.98 -45.61
C LYS A 22 -6.72 10.98 -44.53
N ARG A 23 -6.83 9.68 -44.79
CA ARG A 23 -6.27 8.64 -43.90
C ARG A 23 -4.75 8.72 -43.82
N ALA A 24 -4.03 9.00 -44.91
CA ALA A 24 -2.58 9.21 -44.87
C ALA A 24 -2.17 10.42 -44.00
N GLN A 25 -2.97 11.51 -44.00
CA GLN A 25 -2.78 12.63 -43.08
C GLN A 25 -2.96 12.20 -41.61
N GLN A 26 -4.02 11.44 -41.31
CA GLN A 26 -4.27 10.89 -39.97
C GLN A 26 -3.16 9.94 -39.51
N SER A 27 -2.76 8.95 -40.32
CA SER A 27 -1.69 8.01 -39.98
C SER A 27 -0.38 8.74 -39.69
N LYS A 28 0.01 9.70 -40.55
CA LYS A 28 1.21 10.52 -40.32
C LYS A 28 1.15 11.34 -39.03
N ALA A 29 -0.03 11.88 -38.67
CA ALA A 29 -0.22 12.62 -37.43
C ALA A 29 -0.18 11.71 -36.19
N ILE A 30 -0.61 10.45 -36.29
CA ILE A 30 -0.47 9.43 -35.24
C ILE A 30 0.99 8.96 -35.10
N GLU A 31 1.65 8.66 -36.22
CA GLU A 31 3.04 8.18 -36.28
C GLU A 31 4.02 9.16 -35.62
N ALA A 32 3.79 10.47 -35.76
CA ALA A 32 4.57 11.52 -35.09
C ALA A 32 4.61 11.40 -33.55
N PHE A 33 3.64 10.70 -32.94
CA PHE A 33 3.54 10.46 -31.50
C PHE A 33 3.62 8.98 -31.11
N ALA A 34 3.95 8.09 -32.05
CA ALA A 34 4.06 6.64 -31.78
C ALA A 34 5.19 6.26 -30.79
N GLY A 35 6.08 7.20 -30.47
CA GLY A 35 7.11 7.08 -29.43
C GLY A 35 6.71 7.62 -28.05
N CYS A 36 5.47 8.08 -27.84
CA CYS A 36 4.96 8.39 -26.51
C CYS A 36 4.77 7.09 -25.72
N SER A 37 5.55 6.90 -24.64
CA SER A 37 5.44 5.69 -23.82
C SER A 37 4.16 5.65 -22.99
N ASP A 38 3.66 4.45 -22.78
CA ASP A 38 2.53 4.10 -21.92
C ASP A 38 3.00 3.59 -20.53
N ASP A 39 4.23 3.94 -20.14
CA ASP A 39 4.78 3.78 -18.79
C ASP A 39 4.03 4.70 -17.80
N ASP A 40 2.79 4.33 -17.48
CA ASP A 40 1.91 5.08 -16.57
C ASP A 40 2.25 4.80 -15.09
N ASP A 41 3.51 5.04 -14.68
CA ASP A 41 4.08 4.81 -13.33
C ASP A 41 3.29 5.39 -12.12
N ASN A 42 2.23 6.16 -12.39
CA ASN A 42 1.39 6.83 -11.39
C ASN A 42 -0.12 6.58 -11.61
N ASN A 43 -0.50 5.68 -12.54
CA ASN A 43 -1.89 5.38 -12.94
C ASN A 43 -2.72 6.65 -13.23
N ILE A 44 -2.11 7.60 -13.96
CA ILE A 44 -2.67 8.90 -14.31
C ILE A 44 -3.90 8.76 -15.21
N THR A 45 -3.84 7.84 -16.18
CA THR A 45 -4.97 7.55 -17.09
C THR A 45 -6.11 6.82 -16.36
N GLU A 46 -5.81 6.16 -15.24
CA GLU A 46 -6.81 5.51 -14.40
C GLU A 46 -7.59 6.47 -13.50
N ILE A 47 -7.04 7.65 -13.17
CA ILE A 47 -7.59 8.61 -12.18
C ILE A 47 -9.11 8.74 -12.33
N GLY A 48 -9.84 8.46 -11.24
CA GLY A 48 -11.27 8.17 -11.29
C GLY A 48 -12.21 9.35 -11.60
N SER A 49 -11.72 10.58 -11.72
CA SER A 49 -12.54 11.70 -12.21
C SER A 49 -11.71 12.90 -12.70
N ALA A 50 -12.31 13.71 -13.57
CA ALA A 50 -11.75 14.99 -14.03
C ALA A 50 -11.46 15.96 -12.88
N ALA A 51 -12.31 15.98 -11.83
CA ALA A 51 -12.10 16.81 -10.65
C ALA A 51 -10.85 16.40 -9.84
N ALA A 52 -10.64 15.09 -9.67
CA ALA A 52 -9.46 14.56 -8.99
C ALA A 52 -8.18 14.78 -9.81
N LEU A 53 -8.28 14.69 -11.14
CA LEU A 53 -7.16 15.00 -12.04
C LEU A 53 -6.80 16.49 -12.00
N ALA A 54 -7.78 17.39 -12.16
CA ALA A 54 -7.56 18.84 -12.10
C ALA A 54 -6.99 19.28 -10.74
N ALA A 55 -7.41 18.64 -9.64
CA ALA A 55 -6.84 18.87 -8.31
C ALA A 55 -5.36 18.46 -8.23
N LYS A 56 -4.98 17.29 -8.76
CA LYS A 56 -3.58 16.82 -8.81
C LYS A 56 -2.70 17.71 -9.68
N ILE A 57 -3.21 18.17 -10.84
CA ILE A 57 -2.50 19.12 -11.71
C ILE A 57 -2.33 20.46 -10.97
N THR A 58 -3.39 20.99 -10.36
CA THR A 58 -3.35 22.25 -9.58
C THR A 58 -2.37 22.17 -8.39
N ALA A 59 -2.24 21.00 -7.76
CA ALA A 59 -1.27 20.73 -6.69
C ALA A 59 0.16 20.46 -7.20
N SER A 60 0.39 20.51 -8.52
CA SER A 60 1.65 20.15 -9.18
C SER A 60 2.15 18.72 -8.88
N GLU A 61 1.25 17.80 -8.55
CA GLU A 61 1.57 16.38 -8.38
C GLU A 61 1.86 15.68 -9.71
N VAL A 62 1.25 16.17 -10.79
CA VAL A 62 1.43 15.73 -12.18
C VAL A 62 1.34 16.95 -13.09
N SER A 63 2.11 17.00 -14.19
CA SER A 63 1.99 18.08 -15.18
C SER A 63 0.84 17.81 -16.16
N SER A 64 0.20 18.86 -16.65
CA SER A 64 -0.77 18.78 -17.77
C SER A 64 -0.12 18.11 -18.98
N GLN A 65 1.16 18.41 -19.25
CA GLN A 65 1.87 17.84 -20.39
C GLN A 65 2.04 16.32 -20.26
N ASP A 66 2.37 15.79 -19.09
CA ASP A 66 2.55 14.35 -18.88
C ASP A 66 1.21 13.60 -18.86
N VAL A 67 0.18 14.22 -18.30
CA VAL A 67 -1.22 13.76 -18.40
C VAL A 67 -1.63 13.63 -19.86
N VAL A 68 -1.40 14.65 -20.69
CA VAL A 68 -1.72 14.62 -22.12
C VAL A 68 -0.86 13.60 -22.88
N LYS A 69 0.45 13.47 -22.61
CA LYS A 69 1.31 12.41 -23.21
C LYS A 69 0.76 11.00 -22.95
N ARG A 70 0.37 10.69 -21.71
CA ARG A 70 -0.13 9.36 -21.32
C ARG A 70 -1.52 9.08 -21.90
N CYS A 71 -2.41 10.07 -21.90
CA CYS A 71 -3.68 9.94 -22.63
C CYS A 71 -3.45 9.76 -24.14
N ILE A 72 -2.47 10.43 -24.76
CA ILE A 72 -2.08 10.22 -26.18
C ILE A 72 -1.60 8.79 -26.43
N ALA A 73 -0.77 8.21 -25.55
CA ALA A 73 -0.32 6.82 -25.68
C ALA A 73 -1.51 5.82 -25.68
N ARG A 74 -2.38 5.92 -24.66
CA ARG A 74 -3.63 5.15 -24.56
C ARG A 74 -4.58 5.39 -25.74
N ALA A 75 -4.65 6.62 -26.25
CA ALA A 75 -5.42 7.01 -27.43
C ALA A 75 -4.91 6.31 -28.71
N ILE A 76 -3.60 6.24 -28.90
CA ILE A 76 -2.97 5.56 -30.04
C ILE A 76 -3.20 4.04 -29.94
N GLU A 77 -3.06 3.45 -28.75
CA GLU A 77 -3.42 2.05 -28.45
C GLU A 77 -4.91 1.77 -28.79
N ALA A 78 -5.81 2.63 -28.32
CA ALA A 78 -7.24 2.53 -28.61
C ALA A 78 -7.52 2.60 -30.11
N HIS A 79 -6.91 3.54 -30.84
CA HIS A 79 -7.10 3.68 -32.27
C HIS A 79 -6.55 2.49 -33.06
N LYS A 80 -5.32 2.03 -32.78
CA LYS A 80 -4.75 0.79 -33.39
C LYS A 80 -5.70 -0.40 -33.24
N LYS A 81 -6.38 -0.50 -32.09
CA LYS A 81 -7.26 -1.62 -31.75
C LYS A 81 -8.68 -1.48 -32.32
N THR A 82 -9.17 -0.26 -32.53
CA THR A 82 -10.61 -0.02 -32.75
C THR A 82 -10.98 0.94 -33.87
N ASN A 83 -10.03 1.69 -34.45
CA ASN A 83 -10.26 2.74 -35.46
C ASN A 83 -11.26 3.82 -34.99
N CYS A 84 -10.89 4.55 -33.92
CA CYS A 84 -11.78 5.47 -33.19
C CYS A 84 -11.48 6.98 -33.37
N PHE A 85 -10.65 7.38 -34.35
CA PHE A 85 -10.33 8.79 -34.61
C PHE A 85 -10.78 9.26 -35.98
N THR A 86 -10.95 10.58 -36.09
CA THR A 86 -11.00 11.34 -37.34
C THR A 86 -9.78 12.27 -37.38
N GLU A 87 -9.90 13.49 -36.87
CA GLU A 87 -8.80 14.45 -36.77
C GLU A 87 -7.89 14.18 -35.55
N ILE A 88 -6.62 14.61 -35.65
CA ILE A 88 -5.58 14.32 -34.65
C ILE A 88 -4.99 15.63 -34.12
N MET A 89 -5.34 15.96 -32.87
CA MET A 89 -5.05 17.25 -32.23
C MET A 89 -3.87 17.18 -31.22
N PHE A 90 -3.07 16.10 -31.28
CA PHE A 90 -2.06 15.76 -30.28
C PHE A 90 -0.98 16.83 -30.10
N GLU A 91 -0.50 17.45 -31.18
CA GLU A 91 0.53 18.49 -31.11
C GLU A 91 0.02 19.73 -30.37
N ASP A 92 -1.21 20.16 -30.67
CA ASP A 92 -1.82 21.37 -30.10
C ASP A 92 -2.32 21.12 -28.67
N ALA A 93 -2.83 19.93 -28.36
CA ALA A 93 -3.08 19.51 -26.99
C ALA A 93 -1.79 19.55 -26.15
N LEU A 94 -0.64 19.15 -26.70
CA LEU A 94 0.66 19.23 -26.01
C LEU A 94 1.21 20.68 -25.93
N LYS A 95 0.91 21.56 -26.90
CA LYS A 95 1.23 23.00 -26.80
C LYS A 95 0.42 23.66 -25.70
N GLU A 96 -0.89 23.44 -25.68
CA GLU A 96 -1.80 23.99 -24.68
C GLU A 96 -1.46 23.45 -23.29
N ALA A 97 -1.19 22.16 -23.14
CA ALA A 97 -0.75 21.57 -21.88
C ALA A 97 0.51 22.26 -21.31
N ARG A 98 1.54 22.49 -22.13
CA ARG A 98 2.71 23.28 -21.73
C ARG A 98 2.34 24.71 -21.32
N ARG A 99 1.47 25.38 -22.08
CA ARG A 99 1.00 26.74 -21.77
C ARG A 99 0.23 26.80 -20.44
N LEU A 100 -0.53 25.76 -20.12
CA LEU A 100 -1.24 25.61 -18.86
C LEU A 100 -0.27 25.37 -17.69
N ASP A 101 0.69 24.45 -17.84
CA ASP A 101 1.72 24.20 -16.84
C ASP A 101 2.59 25.45 -16.57
N ASP A 102 2.97 26.19 -17.63
CA ASP A 102 3.66 27.48 -17.50
C ASP A 102 2.80 28.55 -16.82
N HIS A 103 1.49 28.61 -17.12
CA HIS A 103 0.59 29.53 -16.43
C HIS A 103 0.49 29.21 -14.93
N LEU A 104 0.32 27.93 -14.56
CA LEU A 104 0.27 27.50 -13.17
C LEU A 104 1.58 27.81 -12.44
N ARG A 105 2.72 27.54 -13.10
CA ARG A 105 4.09 27.83 -12.62
C ARG A 105 4.36 29.33 -12.42
N VAL A 106 3.84 30.20 -13.28
CA VAL A 106 4.07 31.66 -13.22
C VAL A 106 3.08 32.37 -12.28
N HIS A 107 1.82 31.94 -12.22
CA HIS A 107 0.76 32.64 -11.48
C HIS A 107 0.32 31.94 -10.19
N GLY A 108 0.80 30.72 -9.92
CA GLY A 108 0.46 29.94 -8.72
C GLY A 108 -1.02 29.52 -8.63
N LYS A 109 -1.76 29.59 -9.73
CA LYS A 109 -3.21 29.32 -9.81
C LYS A 109 -3.57 28.68 -11.16
N PRO A 110 -4.57 27.79 -11.22
CA PRO A 110 -5.06 27.21 -12.46
C PRO A 110 -5.95 28.21 -13.22
N VAL A 111 -6.02 28.09 -14.55
CA VAL A 111 -6.87 28.96 -15.40
C VAL A 111 -8.38 28.76 -15.15
N GLY A 112 -8.76 27.64 -14.52
CA GLY A 112 -10.15 27.24 -14.32
C GLY A 112 -10.25 25.83 -13.71
N PRO A 113 -11.47 25.34 -13.41
CA PRO A 113 -11.66 24.10 -12.65
C PRO A 113 -11.33 22.80 -13.40
N LEU A 114 -11.13 22.86 -14.73
CA LEU A 114 -10.71 21.72 -15.57
C LEU A 114 -9.31 21.91 -16.15
N HIS A 115 -8.48 22.74 -15.50
CA HIS A 115 -7.11 23.04 -15.94
C HIS A 115 -6.28 21.76 -16.11
N GLY A 116 -5.72 21.59 -17.31
CA GLY A 116 -4.89 20.45 -17.70
C GLY A 116 -5.62 19.12 -17.92
N VAL A 117 -6.96 19.08 -17.80
CA VAL A 117 -7.75 17.86 -18.04
C VAL A 117 -7.85 17.59 -19.54
N PRO A 118 -7.40 16.42 -20.05
CA PRO A 118 -7.56 16.06 -21.45
C PRO A 118 -9.02 15.71 -21.73
N ILE A 119 -9.58 16.37 -22.74
CA ILE A 119 -10.93 16.12 -23.24
C ILE A 119 -10.85 15.60 -24.66
N THR A 120 -11.82 14.79 -25.05
CA THR A 120 -12.02 14.38 -26.44
C THR A 120 -13.35 14.88 -26.96
N LEU A 121 -13.37 15.12 -28.26
CA LEU A 121 -14.51 15.62 -29.01
C LEU A 121 -14.75 14.64 -30.15
N LYS A 122 -15.99 14.16 -30.25
CA LYS A 122 -16.48 13.51 -31.45
C LYS A 122 -16.23 14.42 -32.67
N ASP A 123 -16.15 13.85 -33.88
CA ASP A 123 -16.24 14.56 -35.20
C ASP A 123 -17.57 15.33 -35.41
N GLN A 124 -18.28 15.58 -34.31
CA GLN A 124 -19.46 16.40 -34.18
C GLN A 124 -19.13 17.85 -33.71
N PHE A 125 -17.91 18.07 -33.24
CA PHE A 125 -17.46 19.36 -32.77
C PHE A 125 -16.22 19.73 -33.57
N ASP A 126 -16.30 20.82 -34.32
CA ASP A 126 -15.17 21.35 -35.03
C ASP A 126 -14.16 21.92 -34.03
N VAL A 127 -12.94 22.08 -34.51
CA VAL A 127 -11.90 22.85 -33.85
C VAL A 127 -11.25 23.69 -34.94
N ALA A 128 -11.11 24.99 -34.71
CA ALA A 128 -10.61 25.91 -35.73
C ALA A 128 -9.29 25.43 -36.33
N GLY A 129 -9.26 25.25 -37.67
CA GLY A 129 -8.11 24.70 -38.40
C GLY A 129 -8.15 23.19 -38.70
N TYR A 130 -9.12 22.46 -38.14
CA TYR A 130 -9.37 21.04 -38.42
C TYR A 130 -10.58 20.86 -39.36
N ASP A 131 -10.61 19.72 -40.08
CA ASP A 131 -11.80 19.34 -40.86
C ASP A 131 -12.89 18.80 -39.94
N THR A 132 -14.15 19.07 -40.28
CA THR A 132 -15.28 18.28 -39.74
C THR A 132 -16.03 17.60 -40.85
N THR A 133 -16.07 16.28 -40.78
CA THR A 133 -16.35 15.45 -41.93
C THR A 133 -17.71 14.78 -41.87
N LEU A 134 -18.16 14.44 -40.66
CA LEU A 134 -19.33 13.60 -40.37
C LEU A 134 -19.20 12.18 -40.94
N GLY A 135 -18.04 11.84 -41.50
CA GLY A 135 -17.83 10.68 -42.36
C GLY A 135 -18.16 10.89 -43.85
N TYR A 136 -18.67 12.06 -44.27
CA TYR A 136 -18.90 12.39 -45.68
C TYR A 136 -17.58 12.77 -46.36
N THR A 137 -17.26 12.16 -47.50
CA THR A 137 -16.01 12.48 -48.23
C THR A 137 -16.06 13.89 -48.83
N GLY A 138 -17.26 14.36 -49.17
CA GLY A 138 -17.51 15.72 -49.66
C GLY A 138 -17.22 16.84 -48.65
N ARG A 139 -16.98 16.50 -47.36
CA ARG A 139 -16.62 17.47 -46.31
C ARG A 139 -15.13 17.42 -45.90
N ALA A 140 -14.33 16.50 -46.46
CA ALA A 140 -12.88 16.46 -46.20
C ALA A 140 -12.11 17.59 -46.92
N PHE A 141 -10.98 18.00 -46.36
CA PHE A 141 -10.14 19.13 -46.80
C PHE A 141 -10.90 20.46 -46.89
N LYS A 142 -11.81 20.67 -45.94
CA LYS A 142 -12.57 21.90 -45.72
C LYS A 142 -12.40 22.28 -44.25
N PRO A 143 -11.20 22.75 -43.84
CA PRO A 143 -10.98 23.20 -42.48
C PRO A 143 -11.92 24.38 -42.23
N THR A 144 -12.70 24.19 -41.19
CA THR A 144 -13.88 24.99 -40.87
C THR A 144 -13.56 26.24 -40.05
N SER A 145 -14.60 27.02 -39.76
CA SER A 145 -14.60 28.05 -38.73
C SER A 145 -15.40 27.70 -37.47
N GLU A 146 -16.51 26.94 -37.55
CA GLU A 146 -17.46 26.68 -36.42
C GLU A 146 -18.31 25.38 -36.59
N ASP A 147 -18.67 24.73 -35.46
CA ASP A 147 -18.85 23.27 -35.24
C ASP A 147 -20.01 22.44 -35.96
N ALA A 148 -19.89 21.10 -36.25
CA ALA A 148 -20.79 20.27 -37.15
C ALA A 148 -20.93 18.70 -36.97
N VAL A 149 -22.03 17.99 -37.41
CA VAL A 149 -22.79 16.77 -36.85
C VAL A 149 -23.46 15.78 -37.93
N LEU A 150 -23.70 14.40 -38.01
CA LEU A 150 -23.91 13.12 -37.20
C LEU A 150 -24.02 11.74 -38.03
N TRP A 151 -23.74 10.51 -37.49
CA TRP A 151 -24.41 9.18 -37.84
C TRP A 151 -24.35 8.03 -36.77
N GLY A 152 -25.42 7.21 -36.62
CA GLY A 152 -25.78 6.37 -35.45
C GLY A 152 -25.18 4.96 -35.21
N GLU A 153 -24.57 4.28 -36.18
CA GLU A 153 -23.49 3.28 -35.89
C GLU A 153 -22.18 3.96 -36.28
N THR A 154 -21.05 3.65 -35.62
CA THR A 154 -19.80 4.36 -35.90
C THR A 154 -19.07 3.73 -37.11
N ASP A 155 -19.64 3.95 -38.30
CA ASP A 155 -19.14 3.50 -39.61
C ASP A 155 -19.41 4.57 -40.67
N ASN A 156 -18.47 4.80 -41.58
CA ASN A 156 -18.58 5.77 -42.69
C ASN A 156 -17.49 5.53 -43.76
N PRO A 157 -17.66 5.99 -45.02
CA PRO A 157 -16.69 5.70 -46.07
C PRO A 157 -15.34 6.41 -45.88
N LEU A 158 -15.32 7.58 -45.24
CA LEU A 158 -14.10 8.38 -45.07
C LEU A 158 -13.12 7.77 -44.07
N TRP A 159 -13.59 7.37 -42.88
CA TRP A 159 -12.77 6.85 -41.78
C TRP A 159 -12.91 5.34 -41.58
N GLY A 160 -14.00 4.75 -42.08
CA GLY A 160 -14.32 3.34 -41.89
C GLY A 160 -15.02 3.05 -40.57
N LEU A 161 -15.03 1.76 -40.23
CA LEU A 161 -15.73 1.20 -39.09
C LEU A 161 -14.91 1.32 -37.79
N THR A 162 -15.53 1.85 -36.73
CA THR A 162 -15.04 1.74 -35.35
C THR A 162 -15.60 0.48 -34.69
N THR A 163 -14.77 -0.28 -33.97
CA THR A 163 -15.15 -1.59 -33.41
C THR A 163 -15.06 -1.68 -31.89
N HIS A 164 -15.85 -2.56 -31.25
CA HIS A 164 -15.83 -2.71 -29.80
C HIS A 164 -14.51 -3.36 -29.32
N PRO A 165 -13.76 -2.77 -28.38
CA PRO A 165 -12.42 -3.22 -27.98
C PRO A 165 -12.32 -4.59 -27.28
N LEU A 166 -13.43 -5.29 -27.05
CA LEU A 166 -13.46 -6.65 -26.49
C LEU A 166 -13.72 -7.71 -27.58
N ASN A 167 -14.36 -7.34 -28.69
CA ASN A 167 -14.60 -8.22 -29.84
C ASN A 167 -14.86 -7.36 -31.08
N PRO A 168 -13.96 -7.32 -32.08
CA PRO A 168 -14.06 -6.39 -33.21
C PRO A 168 -15.26 -6.67 -34.15
N LYS A 169 -15.95 -7.82 -33.98
CA LYS A 169 -17.20 -8.13 -34.70
C LYS A 169 -18.42 -7.33 -34.21
N TYR A 170 -18.31 -6.67 -33.05
CA TYR A 170 -19.42 -6.00 -32.37
C TYR A 170 -19.27 -4.48 -32.40
N THR A 171 -20.40 -3.78 -32.45
CA THR A 171 -20.43 -2.32 -32.44
C THR A 171 -20.17 -1.75 -31.04
N PRO A 172 -19.39 -0.66 -30.89
CA PRO A 172 -19.32 0.12 -29.66
C PRO A 172 -20.58 1.00 -29.47
N GLY A 173 -21.55 0.92 -30.39
CA GLY A 173 -22.69 1.83 -30.49
C GLY A 173 -22.36 3.10 -31.26
N GLY A 174 -23.30 4.04 -31.28
CA GLY A 174 -23.14 5.32 -31.95
C GLY A 174 -24.30 6.28 -31.66
N SER A 175 -24.24 7.52 -32.13
CA SER A 175 -23.22 8.11 -33.00
C SER A 175 -21.93 8.52 -32.30
N THR A 176 -21.84 8.38 -30.97
CA THR A 176 -20.65 8.78 -30.20
C THR A 176 -19.78 7.57 -29.79
N GLY A 177 -19.59 6.60 -30.70
CA GLY A 177 -18.87 5.36 -30.39
C GLY A 177 -17.34 5.51 -30.29
N GLY A 178 -16.73 6.43 -31.04
CA GLY A 178 -15.30 6.76 -30.92
C GLY A 178 -14.94 7.25 -29.51
N GLU A 179 -15.61 8.29 -29.03
CA GLU A 179 -15.49 8.81 -27.65
C GLU A 179 -15.68 7.73 -26.59
N ALA A 180 -16.74 6.93 -26.70
CA ALA A 180 -17.01 5.87 -25.74
C ALA A 180 -15.94 4.77 -25.75
N THR A 181 -15.28 4.57 -26.89
CA THR A 181 -14.16 3.63 -27.03
C THR A 181 -12.86 4.18 -26.42
N LEU A 182 -12.57 5.46 -26.65
CA LEU A 182 -11.45 6.18 -26.04
C LEU A 182 -11.58 6.25 -24.51
N LEU A 183 -12.78 6.57 -24.01
CA LEU A 183 -13.08 6.60 -22.58
C LEU A 183 -12.98 5.20 -21.93
N ALA A 184 -13.48 4.15 -22.59
CA ALA A 184 -13.39 2.78 -22.08
C ALA A 184 -11.95 2.24 -22.06
N LEU A 185 -11.07 2.76 -22.93
CA LEU A 185 -9.64 2.43 -22.99
C LEU A 185 -8.73 3.50 -22.35
N GLN A 186 -9.28 4.39 -21.52
CA GLN A 186 -8.54 5.42 -20.76
C GLN A 186 -7.77 6.46 -21.61
N GLY A 187 -7.96 6.49 -22.94
CA GLY A 187 -7.39 7.51 -23.85
C GLY A 187 -7.98 8.91 -23.70
N SER A 188 -8.98 9.07 -22.83
CA SER A 188 -9.61 10.35 -22.49
C SER A 188 -10.14 10.35 -21.05
N MET A 189 -10.23 11.53 -20.42
CA MET A 189 -10.86 11.71 -19.11
C MET A 189 -12.34 12.12 -19.23
N LEU A 190 -12.71 12.79 -20.32
CA LEU A 190 -14.04 13.34 -20.60
C LEU A 190 -14.25 13.37 -22.11
N GLY A 191 -15.31 12.73 -22.59
CA GLY A 191 -15.72 12.81 -23.99
C GLY A 191 -17.00 13.61 -24.17
N TRP A 192 -17.08 14.40 -25.24
CA TRP A 192 -18.31 15.11 -25.60
C TRP A 192 -19.02 14.43 -26.76
N GLY A 193 -20.32 14.21 -26.57
CA GLY A 193 -21.19 13.59 -27.56
C GLY A 193 -22.53 14.30 -27.66
N THR A 194 -23.39 13.75 -28.51
CA THR A 194 -24.70 14.35 -28.82
C THR A 194 -25.77 13.30 -29.05
N ASP A 195 -27.03 13.70 -28.91
CA ASP A 195 -28.14 12.77 -28.86
C ASP A 195 -29.46 13.38 -29.37
N ILE A 196 -29.82 12.98 -30.59
CA ILE A 196 -31.15 13.20 -31.20
C ILE A 196 -32.07 11.96 -31.10
N GLY A 197 -31.51 10.77 -30.83
CA GLY A 197 -32.26 9.51 -30.77
C GLY A 197 -31.67 8.40 -29.89
N GLY A 198 -30.67 8.72 -29.06
CA GLY A 198 -29.92 7.77 -28.22
C GLY A 198 -28.40 7.90 -28.30
N SER A 199 -27.86 8.81 -29.11
CA SER A 199 -26.45 8.78 -29.51
C SER A 199 -25.38 9.11 -28.45
N ILE A 200 -25.74 9.60 -27.26
CA ILE A 200 -24.85 9.59 -26.07
C ILE A 200 -25.04 8.26 -25.31
N ARG A 201 -26.30 7.85 -25.19
CA ARG A 201 -26.77 6.82 -24.27
C ARG A 201 -26.50 5.40 -24.77
N ILE A 202 -26.66 5.13 -26.06
CA ILE A 202 -26.39 3.83 -26.71
C ILE A 202 -24.92 3.44 -26.58
N PRO A 203 -23.93 4.26 -26.99
CA PRO A 203 -22.53 3.89 -26.82
C PRO A 203 -22.10 3.86 -25.36
N ALA A 204 -22.62 4.75 -24.50
CA ALA A 204 -22.38 4.65 -23.06
C ALA A 204 -22.91 3.32 -22.46
N HIS A 205 -24.09 2.87 -22.88
CA HIS A 205 -24.69 1.59 -22.46
C HIS A 205 -23.88 0.37 -22.90
N MET A 206 -23.42 0.34 -24.15
CA MET A 206 -22.64 -0.78 -24.70
C MET A 206 -21.22 -0.84 -24.12
N MET A 207 -20.56 0.31 -23.96
CA MET A 207 -19.19 0.42 -23.46
C MET A 207 -19.08 0.42 -21.92
N GLY A 208 -20.20 0.55 -21.20
CA GLY A 208 -20.25 0.57 -19.74
C GLY A 208 -19.78 1.86 -19.09
N LEU A 209 -20.17 2.99 -19.70
CA LEU A 209 -19.83 4.34 -19.24
C LEU A 209 -21.07 5.06 -18.69
N TYR A 210 -20.82 6.17 -18.00
CA TYR A 210 -21.85 7.14 -17.70
C TYR A 210 -22.02 8.07 -18.91
N GLY A 211 -23.27 8.28 -19.34
CA GLY A 211 -23.59 9.15 -20.48
C GLY A 211 -24.85 9.97 -20.21
N LEU A 212 -24.74 11.29 -20.23
CA LEU A 212 -25.83 12.20 -19.90
C LEU A 212 -26.31 12.98 -21.14
N LYS A 213 -27.54 12.70 -21.60
CA LYS A 213 -28.27 13.64 -22.47
C LYS A 213 -29.10 14.61 -21.61
N PRO A 214 -28.78 15.90 -21.55
CA PRO A 214 -29.66 16.89 -20.92
C PRO A 214 -30.90 17.20 -21.79
N SER A 215 -31.76 18.14 -21.39
CA SER A 215 -32.70 18.74 -22.35
C SER A 215 -31.93 19.58 -23.39
N SER A 216 -32.39 19.67 -24.64
CA SER A 216 -31.62 20.22 -25.77
C SER A 216 -31.18 21.67 -25.55
N SER A 217 -32.04 22.50 -24.97
CA SER A 217 -31.73 23.90 -24.62
C SER A 217 -30.94 24.06 -23.31
N ARG A 218 -30.24 23.04 -22.81
CA ARG A 218 -29.49 23.11 -21.53
C ARG A 218 -28.05 23.56 -21.69
N LEU A 219 -27.42 23.16 -22.78
CA LEU A 219 -26.02 23.41 -23.12
C LEU A 219 -25.99 24.18 -24.45
N PRO A 220 -24.89 24.88 -24.79
CA PRO A 220 -24.78 25.53 -26.09
C PRO A 220 -24.69 24.47 -27.20
N TYR A 221 -25.16 24.86 -28.39
CA TYR A 221 -25.22 24.11 -29.64
C TYR A 221 -24.92 25.02 -30.85
N THR A 222 -24.62 26.32 -30.65
CA THR A 222 -23.83 27.12 -31.60
C THR A 222 -22.51 26.41 -31.83
N GLY A 223 -22.17 26.18 -33.09
CA GLY A 223 -21.28 25.09 -33.44
C GLY A 223 -21.96 23.74 -33.15
N ALA A 224 -22.80 23.30 -34.09
CA ALA A 224 -23.18 21.91 -34.31
C ALA A 224 -24.13 21.80 -35.54
N ALA A 225 -23.64 22.10 -36.75
CA ALA A 225 -24.33 21.91 -38.03
C ALA A 225 -24.60 20.42 -38.40
N VAL A 226 -25.86 20.02 -38.24
CA VAL A 226 -26.48 18.69 -38.54
C VAL A 226 -26.51 18.31 -40.02
N SER A 227 -26.46 17.00 -40.31
CA SER A 227 -26.86 16.36 -41.59
C SER A 227 -28.34 16.57 -41.98
N THR A 228 -29.04 17.49 -41.32
CA THR A 228 -30.45 17.88 -41.50
C THR A 228 -30.60 19.35 -41.11
N GLU A 229 -29.97 20.26 -41.86
CA GLU A 229 -29.75 21.64 -41.43
C GLU A 229 -31.06 22.47 -41.33
N GLY A 230 -31.14 23.35 -40.32
CA GLY A 230 -32.38 24.06 -40.00
C GLY A 230 -33.47 23.19 -39.33
N GLN A 231 -33.17 21.93 -38.99
CA GLN A 231 -34.08 21.11 -38.18
C GLN A 231 -34.22 21.65 -36.75
N GLU A 232 -35.46 21.98 -36.38
CA GLU A 232 -35.80 22.47 -35.02
C GLU A 232 -37.03 21.75 -34.42
N HIS A 233 -37.58 20.72 -35.08
CA HIS A 233 -38.76 20.03 -34.58
C HIS A 233 -38.47 19.05 -33.43
N VAL A 234 -37.34 18.36 -33.45
CA VAL A 234 -36.82 17.60 -32.29
C VAL A 234 -35.33 17.88 -32.20
N PRO A 235 -34.92 18.98 -31.53
CA PRO A 235 -33.53 19.38 -31.51
C PRO A 235 -32.65 18.34 -30.83
N SER A 236 -31.50 18.07 -31.43
CA SER A 236 -30.41 17.31 -30.84
C SER A 236 -29.89 17.98 -29.55
N SER A 237 -29.29 17.21 -28.66
CA SER A 237 -28.76 17.68 -27.38
C SER A 237 -27.30 17.26 -27.20
N ILE A 238 -26.42 18.21 -26.89
CA ILE A 238 -25.02 17.97 -26.49
C ILE A 238 -24.96 17.50 -25.03
N GLY A 239 -24.04 16.60 -24.71
CA GLY A 239 -23.82 16.14 -23.35
C GLY A 239 -22.57 15.26 -23.16
N PRO A 240 -22.08 15.12 -21.92
CA PRO A 240 -20.83 14.42 -21.63
C PRO A 240 -20.99 12.90 -21.50
N LEU A 241 -19.92 12.19 -21.87
CA LEU A 241 -19.65 10.79 -21.54
C LEU A 241 -18.41 10.73 -20.63
N ALA A 242 -18.40 9.82 -19.65
CA ALA A 242 -17.27 9.65 -18.74
C ALA A 242 -17.22 8.26 -18.08
N ARG A 243 -16.04 7.90 -17.56
CA ARG A 243 -15.84 6.70 -16.71
C ARG A 243 -16.51 6.81 -15.33
N SER A 244 -16.96 7.99 -14.89
CA SER A 244 -17.55 8.20 -13.57
C SER A 244 -18.62 9.31 -13.53
N LEU A 245 -19.64 9.13 -12.68
CA LEU A 245 -20.70 10.11 -12.46
C LEU A 245 -20.20 11.42 -11.82
N SER A 246 -19.11 11.36 -11.06
CA SER A 246 -18.46 12.55 -10.48
C SER A 246 -17.90 13.48 -11.56
N THR A 247 -17.30 12.95 -12.62
CA THR A 247 -16.91 13.73 -13.82
C THR A 247 -18.14 14.37 -14.47
N ILE A 248 -19.17 13.57 -14.79
CA ILE A 248 -20.43 14.06 -15.40
C ILE A 248 -21.01 15.23 -14.60
N HIS A 249 -21.11 15.08 -13.28
CA HIS A 249 -21.67 16.10 -12.38
C HIS A 249 -20.80 17.37 -12.32
N HIS A 250 -19.48 17.22 -12.10
CA HIS A 250 -18.58 18.35 -11.92
C HIS A 250 -18.46 19.20 -13.20
N VAL A 251 -18.12 18.57 -14.33
CA VAL A 251 -17.95 19.24 -15.63
C VAL A 251 -19.20 20.04 -15.99
N LEU A 252 -20.37 19.42 -15.85
CA LEU A 252 -21.67 20.05 -16.09
C LEU A 252 -21.95 21.23 -15.16
N LYS A 253 -21.63 21.10 -13.87
CA LYS A 253 -21.85 22.15 -12.87
C LYS A 253 -20.96 23.36 -13.16
N GLU A 254 -19.70 23.14 -13.51
CA GLU A 254 -18.77 24.23 -13.83
C GLU A 254 -19.06 24.86 -15.20
N LEU A 255 -19.44 24.10 -16.22
CA LEU A 255 -19.80 24.65 -17.53
C LEU A 255 -21.11 25.47 -17.46
N VAL A 256 -22.09 25.06 -16.65
CA VAL A 256 -23.29 25.87 -16.35
C VAL A 256 -22.95 27.17 -15.61
N ARG A 257 -21.89 27.19 -14.81
CA ARG A 257 -21.39 28.40 -14.12
C ARG A 257 -20.68 29.38 -15.06
N GLN A 258 -20.34 28.99 -16.29
CA GLN A 258 -19.79 29.89 -17.33
C GLN A 258 -20.88 30.63 -18.12
N GLU A 259 -22.14 30.59 -17.67
CA GLU A 259 -23.29 31.28 -18.26
C GLU A 259 -23.42 31.10 -19.80
N PRO A 260 -23.43 29.87 -20.33
CA PRO A 260 -23.33 29.61 -21.77
C PRO A 260 -24.47 30.19 -22.62
N TRP A 261 -25.60 30.55 -22.01
CA TRP A 261 -26.70 31.33 -22.61
C TRP A 261 -26.28 32.75 -23.05
N MET A 262 -25.14 33.25 -22.59
CA MET A 262 -24.52 34.48 -23.06
C MET A 262 -23.72 34.31 -24.37
N LYS A 263 -23.55 33.06 -24.85
CA LYS A 263 -22.86 32.72 -26.10
C LYS A 263 -23.79 32.09 -27.16
N ASP A 264 -24.79 31.32 -26.74
CA ASP A 264 -25.77 30.69 -27.62
C ASP A 264 -27.21 31.04 -27.19
N CYS A 265 -27.98 31.62 -28.11
CA CYS A 265 -29.39 31.99 -27.89
C CYS A 265 -30.35 30.79 -27.76
N ARG A 266 -29.95 29.59 -28.17
CA ARG A 266 -30.67 28.33 -27.94
C ARG A 266 -30.48 27.79 -26.52
N CYS A 267 -29.43 28.21 -25.82
CA CYS A 267 -29.16 27.80 -24.44
C CYS A 267 -30.02 28.61 -23.46
N ALA A 268 -30.83 27.94 -22.65
CA ALA A 268 -31.76 28.58 -21.73
C ALA A 268 -31.04 29.12 -20.48
N PRO A 269 -31.31 30.37 -20.04
CA PRO A 269 -30.65 31.00 -18.90
C PRO A 269 -31.12 30.42 -17.55
N VAL A 270 -30.61 29.23 -17.22
CA VAL A 270 -31.00 28.44 -16.05
C VAL A 270 -29.75 28.09 -15.23
N PRO A 271 -29.36 28.92 -14.25
CA PRO A 271 -28.12 28.74 -13.49
C PRO A 271 -28.11 27.46 -12.64
N TRP A 272 -26.97 27.17 -12.01
CA TRP A 272 -26.85 26.01 -11.12
C TRP A 272 -27.49 26.25 -9.74
N ARG A 273 -28.60 25.55 -9.47
CA ARG A 273 -29.35 25.59 -8.20
C ARG A 273 -28.91 24.48 -7.25
N GLU A 274 -28.00 24.81 -6.34
CA GLU A 274 -27.41 23.89 -5.36
C GLU A 274 -28.45 23.42 -4.31
N ASP A 275 -29.36 24.30 -3.92
CA ASP A 275 -30.51 24.03 -3.03
C ASP A 275 -31.39 22.90 -3.58
N VAL A 276 -31.76 22.98 -4.87
CA VAL A 276 -32.60 22.01 -5.56
C VAL A 276 -31.90 20.66 -5.74
N TYR A 277 -30.56 20.68 -5.89
CA TYR A 277 -29.74 19.47 -5.94
C TYR A 277 -29.69 18.77 -4.57
N ASN A 278 -29.52 19.54 -3.49
CA ASN A 278 -29.42 19.03 -2.12
C ASN A 278 -30.76 18.56 -1.52
N ASP A 279 -31.89 19.23 -1.81
CA ASP A 279 -33.25 18.74 -1.46
C ASP A 279 -33.45 17.29 -1.90
N VAL A 280 -33.10 17.01 -3.15
CA VAL A 280 -33.33 15.70 -3.77
C VAL A 280 -32.37 14.64 -3.24
N LEU A 281 -31.12 14.99 -2.92
CA LEU A 281 -30.20 14.09 -2.22
C LEU A 281 -30.72 13.69 -0.82
N GLY A 282 -31.34 14.64 -0.11
CA GLY A 282 -31.78 14.46 1.27
C GLY A 282 -33.00 13.56 1.46
N ARG A 283 -33.73 13.19 0.40
CA ARG A 283 -35.05 12.54 0.50
C ARG A 283 -35.20 11.23 -0.26
N LYS A 284 -36.13 10.40 0.21
CA LYS A 284 -36.59 9.22 -0.53
C LYS A 284 -37.34 9.66 -1.80
N LEU A 285 -37.28 8.82 -2.83
CA LEU A 285 -37.83 9.05 -4.16
C LEU A 285 -38.93 8.04 -4.48
N THR A 286 -39.90 8.44 -5.30
CA THR A 286 -40.84 7.52 -5.95
C THR A 286 -40.40 7.34 -7.40
N VAL A 287 -40.12 6.10 -7.82
CA VAL A 287 -39.47 5.77 -9.09
C VAL A 287 -40.42 4.96 -9.98
N GLY A 288 -40.72 5.48 -11.18
CA GLY A 288 -41.46 4.72 -12.19
C GLY A 288 -40.57 3.65 -12.82
N LEU A 289 -41.06 2.42 -12.93
CA LEU A 289 -40.33 1.30 -13.54
C LEU A 289 -40.95 0.91 -14.88
N ILE A 290 -40.14 0.88 -15.93
CA ILE A 290 -40.48 0.28 -17.23
C ILE A 290 -39.47 -0.85 -17.48
N LEU A 291 -39.89 -2.11 -17.35
CA LEU A 291 -39.05 -3.26 -17.71
C LEU A 291 -39.06 -3.57 -19.21
N ASP A 292 -40.11 -3.14 -19.91
CA ASP A 292 -40.41 -3.50 -21.30
C ASP A 292 -41.19 -2.33 -21.92
N ASP A 293 -40.80 -1.86 -23.11
CA ASP A 293 -41.50 -0.78 -23.80
C ASP A 293 -42.83 -1.23 -24.45
N GLY A 294 -43.10 -2.54 -24.46
CA GLY A 294 -44.29 -3.13 -25.05
C GLY A 294 -44.16 -3.40 -26.56
N VAL A 295 -43.03 -3.06 -27.16
CA VAL A 295 -42.75 -3.25 -28.59
C VAL A 295 -41.64 -4.26 -28.80
N VAL A 296 -40.51 -4.14 -28.09
CA VAL A 296 -39.37 -5.07 -28.17
C VAL A 296 -38.89 -5.44 -26.78
N ARG A 297 -39.03 -6.73 -26.42
CA ARG A 297 -38.70 -7.28 -25.11
C ARG A 297 -37.18 -7.27 -24.88
N PRO A 298 -36.67 -6.78 -23.74
CA PRO A 298 -35.25 -6.83 -23.44
C PRO A 298 -34.74 -8.23 -23.12
N HIS A 299 -33.50 -8.51 -23.53
CA HIS A 299 -32.77 -9.75 -23.21
C HIS A 299 -32.72 -10.00 -21.69
N PRO A 300 -32.61 -11.27 -21.22
CA PRO A 300 -32.49 -11.61 -19.81
C PRO A 300 -31.51 -10.75 -18.98
N PRO A 301 -30.25 -10.50 -19.40
CA PRO A 301 -29.31 -9.70 -18.60
C PRO A 301 -29.72 -8.24 -18.46
N ILE A 302 -30.40 -7.67 -19.46
CA ILE A 302 -30.93 -6.31 -19.38
C ILE A 302 -32.07 -6.26 -18.36
N THR A 303 -33.03 -7.18 -18.48
CA THR A 303 -34.17 -7.28 -17.56
C THR A 303 -33.70 -7.52 -16.11
N ARG A 304 -32.75 -8.44 -15.91
CA ARG A 304 -32.13 -8.72 -14.60
C ARG A 304 -31.47 -7.47 -14.01
N VAL A 305 -30.67 -6.73 -14.78
CA VAL A 305 -29.96 -5.54 -14.28
C VAL A 305 -30.93 -4.41 -13.92
N VAL A 306 -31.96 -4.16 -14.73
CA VAL A 306 -32.98 -3.14 -14.41
C VAL A 306 -33.83 -3.56 -13.20
N GLN A 307 -34.17 -4.84 -13.06
CA GLN A 307 -34.86 -5.35 -11.87
C GLN A 307 -33.97 -5.31 -10.62
N ALA A 308 -32.67 -5.58 -10.73
CA ALA A 308 -31.72 -5.45 -9.62
C ALA A 308 -31.61 -3.97 -9.16
N ALA A 309 -31.59 -3.02 -10.10
CA ALA A 309 -31.66 -1.59 -9.80
C ALA A 309 -32.95 -1.23 -9.04
N ALA A 310 -34.11 -1.70 -9.51
CA ALA A 310 -35.39 -1.50 -8.83
C ALA A 310 -35.39 -2.09 -7.41
N ASN A 311 -34.89 -3.32 -7.25
CA ASN A 311 -34.82 -4.00 -5.95
C ASN A 311 -33.86 -3.27 -4.98
N ALA A 312 -32.72 -2.76 -5.46
CA ALA A 312 -31.80 -1.96 -4.66
C ALA A 312 -32.45 -0.65 -4.15
N LEU A 313 -33.27 -0.01 -4.99
CA LEU A 313 -34.03 1.18 -4.63
C LEU A 313 -35.07 0.88 -3.54
N ILE A 314 -35.86 -0.19 -3.69
CA ILE A 314 -36.84 -0.65 -2.71
C ILE A 314 -36.16 -0.95 -1.37
N ALA A 315 -35.08 -1.73 -1.36
CA ALA A 315 -34.32 -2.07 -0.16
C ALA A 315 -33.73 -0.82 0.54
N ASN A 316 -33.44 0.25 -0.22
CA ASN A 316 -32.98 1.53 0.31
C ASN A 316 -34.12 2.46 0.77
N GLY A 317 -35.36 1.97 0.83
CA GLY A 317 -36.55 2.74 1.25
C GLY A 317 -36.96 3.82 0.25
N HIS A 318 -36.60 3.67 -1.02
CA HIS A 318 -37.30 4.35 -2.11
C HIS A 318 -38.53 3.55 -2.50
N GLU A 319 -39.51 4.20 -3.10
CA GLU A 319 -40.69 3.53 -3.62
C GLU A 319 -40.50 3.28 -5.12
N VAL A 320 -40.87 2.09 -5.61
CA VAL A 320 -40.89 1.77 -7.04
C VAL A 320 -42.32 1.45 -7.45
N VAL A 321 -42.79 2.05 -8.54
CA VAL A 321 -44.14 1.90 -9.06
C VAL A 321 -44.09 1.53 -10.54
N GLN A 322 -44.97 0.65 -11.01
CA GLN A 322 -44.99 0.29 -12.43
C GLN A 322 -45.40 1.49 -13.27
N TRP A 323 -44.64 1.80 -14.32
CA TRP A 323 -44.92 2.88 -15.25
C TRP A 323 -45.38 2.30 -16.60
N PRO A 324 -46.62 2.57 -17.05
CA PRO A 324 -47.10 2.11 -18.35
C PRO A 324 -46.28 2.68 -19.52
N SER A 325 -46.10 1.91 -20.60
CA SER A 325 -45.46 2.37 -21.83
C SER A 325 -46.43 2.83 -22.92
N ASP A 326 -47.74 2.88 -22.63
CA ASP A 326 -48.85 3.29 -23.51
C ASP A 326 -48.55 4.40 -24.55
N LEU A 327 -47.94 5.52 -24.13
CA LEU A 327 -47.62 6.66 -25.00
C LEU A 327 -46.30 6.51 -25.78
N HIS A 328 -45.48 5.48 -25.53
CA HIS A 328 -44.18 5.29 -26.18
C HIS A 328 -44.31 5.01 -27.68
N ALA A 329 -45.23 4.12 -28.07
CA ALA A 329 -45.40 3.74 -29.48
C ALA A 329 -45.71 4.96 -30.37
N GLU A 330 -46.59 5.87 -29.91
CA GLU A 330 -46.93 7.08 -30.67
C GLU A 330 -45.78 8.11 -30.67
N CYS A 331 -45.03 8.24 -29.57
CA CYS A 331 -43.81 9.05 -29.55
C CYS A 331 -42.76 8.51 -30.54
N ILE A 332 -42.62 7.19 -30.67
CA ILE A 332 -41.66 6.55 -31.58
C ILE A 332 -42.07 6.74 -33.04
N GLU A 333 -43.34 6.56 -33.41
CA GLU A 333 -43.82 6.81 -34.78
C GLU A 333 -43.70 8.29 -35.18
N VAL A 334 -44.00 9.22 -34.28
CA VAL A 334 -43.77 10.65 -34.52
C VAL A 334 -42.29 10.96 -34.70
N MET A 335 -41.38 10.31 -33.95
CA MET A 335 -39.93 10.46 -34.15
C MET A 335 -39.47 9.88 -35.50
N ASP A 336 -39.98 8.70 -35.87
CA ASP A 336 -39.59 8.02 -37.09
C ASP A 336 -39.99 8.77 -38.35
N ARG A 337 -41.12 9.49 -38.32
CA ARG A 337 -41.50 10.46 -39.35
C ARG A 337 -40.55 11.67 -39.37
N TYR A 338 -40.14 12.18 -38.21
CA TYR A 338 -39.24 13.33 -38.13
C TYR A 338 -37.86 13.09 -38.75
N TYR A 339 -37.34 11.86 -38.80
CA TYR A 339 -36.11 11.52 -39.54
C TYR A 339 -36.26 11.49 -41.08
N THR A 340 -37.47 11.74 -41.63
CA THR A 340 -37.76 11.54 -43.06
C THR A 340 -38.65 12.64 -43.67
N VAL A 341 -38.90 13.75 -42.97
CA VAL A 341 -39.79 14.84 -43.43
C VAL A 341 -39.31 15.55 -44.69
N ASP A 342 -38.01 15.51 -44.95
CA ASP A 342 -37.31 16.04 -46.13
C ASP A 342 -37.15 14.99 -47.26
N GLY A 343 -37.46 13.72 -46.98
CA GLY A 343 -37.14 12.59 -47.88
C GLY A 343 -35.66 12.20 -47.92
N GLY A 344 -34.88 12.52 -46.87
CA GLY A 344 -33.44 12.27 -46.80
C GLY A 344 -32.63 13.07 -47.81
N GLU A 345 -33.10 14.26 -48.20
CA GLU A 345 -32.54 15.10 -49.24
C GLU A 345 -31.21 15.76 -48.82
N ASP A 346 -31.08 16.18 -47.55
CA ASP A 346 -29.82 16.76 -47.05
C ASP A 346 -28.70 15.71 -47.06
N ILE A 347 -28.95 14.53 -46.47
CA ILE A 347 -28.04 13.38 -46.49
C ILE A 347 -27.71 12.96 -47.92
N ARG A 348 -28.71 12.96 -48.82
CA ARG A 348 -28.51 12.64 -50.24
C ARG A 348 -27.59 13.66 -50.93
N ARG A 349 -27.70 14.95 -50.60
CA ARG A 349 -26.82 16.02 -51.13
C ARG A 349 -25.39 15.91 -50.64
N ASP A 350 -25.16 15.67 -49.34
CA ASP A 350 -23.82 15.48 -48.79
C ASP A 350 -23.10 14.30 -49.47
N VAL A 351 -23.76 13.14 -49.56
CA VAL A 351 -23.23 11.94 -50.22
C VAL A 351 -22.94 12.18 -51.71
N MET A 352 -23.88 12.81 -52.44
CA MET A 352 -23.66 13.15 -53.85
C MET A 352 -22.56 14.20 -54.07
N ALA A 353 -22.28 15.07 -53.10
CA ALA A 353 -21.25 16.10 -53.19
C ALA A 353 -19.82 15.56 -53.03
N GLY A 354 -19.63 14.47 -52.30
CA GLY A 354 -18.37 13.73 -52.26
C GLY A 354 -18.25 12.67 -53.36
N GLY A 355 -19.35 12.02 -53.71
CA GLY A 355 -19.42 10.97 -54.74
C GLY A 355 -19.15 9.56 -54.22
N GLU A 356 -19.11 9.36 -52.90
CA GLU A 356 -19.09 8.04 -52.27
C GLU A 356 -20.41 7.27 -52.47
N PRO A 357 -20.39 5.92 -52.43
CA PRO A 357 -21.62 5.13 -52.40
C PRO A 357 -22.33 5.25 -51.04
N PHE A 358 -23.67 5.21 -51.04
CA PHE A 358 -24.45 5.08 -49.81
C PHE A 358 -24.13 3.74 -49.11
N ILE A 359 -23.85 3.79 -47.81
CA ILE A 359 -23.75 2.57 -46.99
C ILE A 359 -25.16 1.94 -46.87
N PRO A 360 -25.33 0.61 -47.00
CA PRO A 360 -26.66 -0.02 -47.08
C PRO A 360 -27.62 0.23 -45.90
N HIS A 361 -27.14 0.68 -44.73
CA HIS A 361 -28.00 1.09 -43.62
C HIS A 361 -28.40 2.58 -43.70
N VAL A 362 -27.56 3.45 -44.27
CA VAL A 362 -27.89 4.86 -44.55
C VAL A 362 -28.86 4.94 -45.73
N GLU A 363 -28.62 4.16 -46.79
CA GLU A 363 -29.53 4.05 -47.95
C GLU A 363 -30.95 3.66 -47.51
N LYS A 364 -31.07 2.68 -46.61
CA LYS A 364 -32.37 2.24 -46.05
C LYS A 364 -33.08 3.30 -45.20
N LEU A 365 -32.36 4.27 -44.63
CA LEU A 365 -32.98 5.42 -43.96
C LEU A 365 -33.39 6.49 -44.97
N VAL A 366 -32.47 6.88 -45.87
CA VAL A 366 -32.66 7.91 -46.89
C VAL A 366 -33.81 7.58 -47.85
N ASN A 367 -34.05 6.29 -48.13
CA ASN A 367 -35.14 5.82 -48.97
C ASN A 367 -36.40 5.37 -48.17
N ARG A 368 -36.44 5.59 -46.85
CA ARG A 368 -37.57 5.15 -45.99
C ARG A 368 -38.84 6.01 -46.12
N GLY A 369 -38.70 7.26 -46.54
CA GLY A 369 -39.80 8.22 -46.61
C GLY A 369 -39.72 9.12 -47.84
N LYS A 370 -40.74 9.98 -48.00
CA LYS A 370 -40.85 11.00 -49.04
C LYS A 370 -40.94 12.38 -48.38
N PRO A 371 -40.48 13.45 -49.03
CA PRO A 371 -40.67 14.81 -48.51
C PRO A 371 -42.16 15.09 -48.31
N ILE A 372 -42.51 15.69 -47.18
CA ILE A 372 -43.89 16.07 -46.84
C ILE A 372 -44.11 17.58 -47.05
N SER A 373 -45.37 17.98 -47.25
CA SER A 373 -45.69 19.40 -47.36
C SER A 373 -45.52 20.13 -46.02
N VAL A 374 -45.28 21.45 -46.08
CA VAL A 374 -45.23 22.34 -44.91
C VAL A 374 -46.49 22.21 -44.04
N TYR A 375 -47.66 21.99 -44.65
CA TYR A 375 -48.92 21.77 -43.94
C TYR A 375 -48.93 20.46 -43.13
N GLU A 376 -48.48 19.35 -43.72
CA GLU A 376 -48.36 18.06 -43.02
C GLU A 376 -47.32 18.12 -41.91
N TYR A 377 -46.21 18.81 -42.16
CA TYR A 377 -45.17 19.09 -41.17
C TYR A 377 -45.71 19.91 -39.98
N TRP A 378 -46.60 20.88 -40.23
CA TRP A 378 -47.32 21.57 -39.16
C TRP A 378 -48.28 20.65 -38.40
N GLN A 379 -48.95 19.71 -39.05
CA GLN A 379 -49.80 18.73 -38.35
C GLN A 379 -48.96 17.79 -37.46
N LEU A 380 -47.81 17.34 -37.94
CA LEU A 380 -46.86 16.54 -37.17
C LEU A 380 -46.32 17.32 -35.94
N ASN A 381 -46.08 18.62 -36.10
CA ASN A 381 -45.72 19.51 -34.97
C ASN A 381 -46.86 19.70 -33.96
N ARG A 382 -48.11 19.85 -34.42
CA ARG A 382 -49.29 19.87 -33.52
C ARG A 382 -49.40 18.56 -32.73
N ARG A 383 -49.23 17.41 -33.39
CA ARG A 383 -49.28 16.08 -32.78
C ARG A 383 -48.17 15.85 -31.77
N LYS A 384 -46.92 16.23 -32.10
CA LYS A 384 -45.78 16.26 -31.15
C LYS A 384 -46.11 17.08 -29.90
N LYS A 385 -46.64 18.29 -30.05
CA LYS A 385 -47.02 19.14 -28.90
C LYS A 385 -48.14 18.52 -28.06
N ALA A 386 -49.13 17.89 -28.69
CA ALA A 386 -50.19 17.17 -27.99
C ALA A 386 -49.63 15.97 -27.18
N LEU A 387 -48.71 15.20 -27.76
CA LEU A 387 -48.03 14.09 -27.08
C LEU A 387 -47.15 14.55 -25.91
N GLN A 388 -46.37 15.63 -26.10
CA GLN A 388 -45.59 16.24 -25.02
C GLN A 388 -46.49 16.66 -23.85
N GLN A 389 -47.65 17.26 -24.12
CA GLN A 389 -48.62 17.63 -23.10
C GLN A 389 -49.30 16.41 -22.47
N ALA A 390 -49.64 15.37 -23.24
CA ALA A 390 -50.23 14.14 -22.73
C ALA A 390 -49.28 13.40 -21.79
N TYR A 391 -47.99 13.31 -22.14
CA TYR A 391 -46.97 12.68 -21.29
C TYR A 391 -46.69 13.50 -20.03
N LEU A 392 -46.69 14.84 -20.13
CA LEU A 392 -46.59 15.72 -18.97
C LEU A 392 -47.80 15.60 -18.04
N ASN A 393 -49.02 15.53 -18.58
CA ASN A 393 -50.24 15.31 -17.80
C ASN A 393 -50.19 13.95 -17.09
N LYS A 394 -49.80 12.89 -17.81
CA LYS A 394 -49.55 11.56 -17.25
C LYS A 394 -48.56 11.62 -16.10
N TRP A 395 -47.44 12.34 -16.23
CA TRP A 395 -46.43 12.44 -15.16
C TRP A 395 -46.94 13.18 -13.92
N ASN A 396 -47.59 14.34 -14.09
CA ASN A 396 -48.17 15.08 -12.96
C ASN A 396 -49.26 14.28 -12.22
N ASN A 397 -49.99 13.43 -12.94
CA ASN A 397 -51.01 12.55 -12.38
C ASN A 397 -50.44 11.23 -11.81
N ALA A 398 -49.25 10.81 -12.24
CA ALA A 398 -48.60 9.58 -11.78
C ALA A 398 -48.13 9.73 -10.33
N LYS A 399 -48.88 9.10 -9.43
CA LYS A 399 -48.61 9.07 -8.00
C LYS A 399 -48.35 7.65 -7.52
N SER A 400 -47.53 7.58 -6.48
CA SER A 400 -47.45 6.45 -5.57
C SER A 400 -48.85 5.99 -5.10
N PRO A 401 -49.16 4.69 -5.14
CA PRO A 401 -50.36 4.14 -4.53
C PRO A 401 -50.26 4.03 -2.99
N THR A 402 -49.03 4.00 -2.44
CA THR A 402 -48.77 3.74 -1.01
C THR A 402 -48.63 5.02 -0.18
N THR A 403 -48.05 6.06 -0.77
CA THR A 403 -47.63 7.32 -0.12
C THR A 403 -48.22 8.57 -0.79
N GLY A 404 -48.90 8.44 -1.94
CA GLY A 404 -49.52 9.54 -2.67
C GLY A 404 -48.55 10.55 -3.32
N LYS A 405 -47.24 10.35 -3.17
CA LYS A 405 -46.18 11.20 -3.73
C LYS A 405 -46.13 11.10 -5.26
N PRO A 406 -45.84 12.20 -5.99
CA PRO A 406 -45.63 12.15 -7.43
C PRO A 406 -44.37 11.36 -7.79
N VAL A 407 -44.34 10.75 -8.98
CA VAL A 407 -43.13 10.09 -9.49
C VAL A 407 -42.01 11.11 -9.71
N ASP A 408 -40.83 10.80 -9.17
CA ASP A 408 -39.65 11.66 -9.21
C ASP A 408 -38.73 11.37 -10.41
N VAL A 409 -38.57 10.09 -10.78
CA VAL A 409 -37.74 9.63 -11.93
C VAL A 409 -38.34 8.37 -12.53
N ILE A 410 -38.01 8.08 -13.79
CA ILE A 410 -38.23 6.76 -14.42
C ILE A 410 -36.92 5.99 -14.50
N LEU A 411 -36.99 4.68 -14.22
CA LEU A 411 -35.97 3.65 -14.38
C LEU A 411 -36.42 2.72 -15.53
N MET A 412 -35.62 2.59 -16.58
CA MET A 412 -35.95 1.76 -17.77
C MET A 412 -34.70 1.36 -18.57
N PRO A 413 -34.69 0.23 -19.30
CA PRO A 413 -33.60 -0.14 -20.21
C PRO A 413 -33.18 0.99 -21.16
N VAL A 414 -31.89 1.02 -21.51
CA VAL A 414 -31.37 1.94 -22.55
C VAL A 414 -31.61 1.36 -23.95
N MET A 415 -31.39 0.06 -24.10
CA MET A 415 -31.59 -0.75 -25.30
C MET A 415 -32.16 -2.13 -24.89
N PRO A 416 -32.85 -2.85 -25.77
CA PRO A 416 -33.35 -4.20 -25.46
C PRO A 416 -32.24 -5.28 -25.50
N HIS A 417 -31.02 -4.92 -25.87
CA HIS A 417 -29.87 -5.81 -26.00
C HIS A 417 -28.60 -5.16 -25.42
N THR A 418 -27.52 -5.94 -25.26
CA THR A 418 -26.18 -5.42 -24.90
C THR A 418 -25.45 -4.90 -26.14
N ALA A 419 -24.11 -4.97 -26.21
CA ALA A 419 -23.40 -4.82 -27.48
C ALA A 419 -23.81 -5.94 -28.45
N VAL A 420 -23.90 -5.61 -29.73
CA VAL A 420 -24.42 -6.49 -30.80
C VAL A 420 -23.47 -6.50 -32.00
N PRO A 421 -23.55 -7.49 -32.91
CA PRO A 421 -22.77 -7.47 -34.15
C PRO A 421 -23.00 -6.18 -34.96
N HIS A 422 -22.03 -5.81 -35.81
CA HIS A 422 -22.18 -4.65 -36.70
C HIS A 422 -23.37 -4.77 -37.66
N CYS A 423 -24.02 -3.66 -37.98
CA CYS A 423 -25.31 -3.60 -38.69
C CYS A 423 -26.46 -4.37 -38.01
N ALA A 424 -26.30 -4.76 -36.74
CA ALA A 424 -27.31 -5.44 -35.93
C ALA A 424 -27.76 -4.59 -34.72
N SER A 425 -27.77 -3.26 -34.83
CA SER A 425 -28.52 -2.38 -33.94
C SER A 425 -29.74 -1.78 -34.67
N ARG A 426 -30.95 -2.35 -34.47
CA ARG A 426 -32.19 -1.92 -35.14
C ARG A 426 -33.20 -1.21 -34.23
N TRP A 427 -33.46 -1.72 -33.02
CA TRP A 427 -34.48 -1.13 -32.14
C TRP A 427 -33.89 -0.10 -31.18
N VAL A 428 -34.36 1.15 -31.33
CA VAL A 428 -33.94 2.33 -30.56
C VAL A 428 -35.15 3.08 -29.98
N GLY A 429 -36.26 2.38 -29.74
CA GLY A 429 -37.47 2.96 -29.15
C GLY A 429 -37.25 3.49 -27.74
N TYR A 430 -36.57 2.70 -26.91
CA TYR A 430 -36.18 3.01 -25.52
C TYR A 430 -35.50 4.38 -25.36
N THR A 431 -34.70 4.83 -26.33
CA THR A 431 -34.03 6.13 -26.30
C THR A 431 -34.82 7.27 -26.95
N LYS A 432 -35.47 7.03 -28.11
CA LYS A 432 -36.13 8.05 -28.96
C LYS A 432 -37.21 8.85 -28.25
N VAL A 433 -38.03 8.21 -27.42
CA VAL A 433 -39.14 8.86 -26.69
C VAL A 433 -38.67 10.12 -25.96
N TRP A 434 -37.48 10.07 -25.35
CA TRP A 434 -36.95 11.11 -24.48
C TRP A 434 -36.29 12.27 -25.24
N ASN A 435 -36.09 12.11 -26.55
CA ASN A 435 -35.77 13.20 -27.46
C ASN A 435 -37.06 13.92 -27.89
N VAL A 436 -38.13 13.19 -28.25
CA VAL A 436 -39.44 13.76 -28.58
C VAL A 436 -40.03 14.56 -27.41
N LEU A 437 -39.90 14.05 -26.18
CA LEU A 437 -40.32 14.75 -24.96
C LEU A 437 -39.32 15.84 -24.51
N ASP A 438 -38.10 15.82 -25.05
CA ASP A 438 -36.92 16.56 -24.62
C ASP A 438 -36.67 16.54 -23.10
N TYR A 439 -36.72 15.34 -22.52
CA TYR A 439 -36.42 15.13 -21.10
C TYR A 439 -34.94 14.82 -20.92
N THR A 440 -34.39 15.20 -19.77
CA THR A 440 -33.02 14.85 -19.36
C THR A 440 -32.96 13.34 -19.06
N ALA A 441 -31.85 12.70 -19.43
CA ALA A 441 -31.72 11.26 -19.60
C ALA A 441 -30.27 10.79 -19.30
N LEU A 442 -30.04 10.07 -18.20
CA LEU A 442 -28.71 9.59 -17.77
C LEU A 442 -28.59 8.06 -17.82
N VAL A 443 -27.53 7.53 -18.43
CA VAL A 443 -27.13 6.12 -18.34
C VAL A 443 -26.24 5.86 -17.11
N LEU A 444 -26.54 4.79 -16.37
CA LEU A 444 -25.65 4.19 -15.37
C LEU A 444 -25.19 2.78 -15.83
N PRO A 445 -23.91 2.40 -15.70
CA PRO A 445 -23.49 1.01 -15.85
C PRO A 445 -24.04 0.16 -14.69
N GLY A 446 -24.52 -1.05 -14.98
CA GLY A 446 -25.36 -1.83 -14.04
C GLY A 446 -24.99 -3.29 -13.83
N GLY A 447 -24.01 -3.80 -14.56
CA GLY A 447 -23.56 -5.19 -14.46
C GLY A 447 -23.07 -5.74 -15.79
N LYS A 448 -22.88 -7.05 -15.85
CA LYS A 448 -22.45 -7.78 -17.04
C LYS A 448 -23.35 -8.98 -17.30
N VAL A 449 -23.35 -9.49 -18.53
CA VAL A 449 -23.93 -10.80 -18.88
C VAL A 449 -23.15 -11.91 -18.16
N THR A 450 -23.86 -12.95 -17.76
CA THR A 450 -23.35 -14.10 -17.00
C THR A 450 -23.91 -15.40 -17.59
N GLN A 451 -23.30 -16.54 -17.27
CA GLN A 451 -23.81 -17.84 -17.73
C GLN A 451 -25.22 -18.16 -17.20
N GLY A 452 -25.62 -17.58 -16.06
CA GLY A 452 -26.97 -17.74 -15.53
C GLY A 452 -28.03 -17.18 -16.48
N ASP A 453 -27.76 -16.03 -17.10
CA ASP A 453 -28.67 -15.41 -18.07
C ASP A 453 -28.96 -16.31 -19.28
N CYS A 454 -28.00 -17.15 -19.66
CA CYS A 454 -28.11 -18.08 -20.79
C CYS A 454 -28.96 -19.32 -20.47
N ASN A 455 -29.13 -19.64 -19.20
CA ASN A 455 -29.83 -20.84 -18.73
C ASN A 455 -31.34 -20.61 -18.51
N ASP A 456 -31.74 -19.36 -18.27
CA ASP A 456 -33.15 -19.00 -18.07
C ASP A 456 -33.97 -19.16 -19.35
N ALA A 457 -35.13 -19.80 -19.24
CA ALA A 457 -36.05 -20.01 -20.35
C ALA A 457 -36.74 -18.68 -20.75
N TRP A 458 -36.22 -18.03 -21.79
CA TRP A 458 -36.72 -16.75 -22.31
C TRP A 458 -37.62 -16.89 -23.54
N GLU A 459 -38.32 -18.02 -23.66
CA GLU A 459 -39.23 -18.31 -24.77
C GLU A 459 -40.47 -17.42 -24.72
N HIS A 460 -40.81 -16.81 -25.85
CA HIS A 460 -42.02 -16.00 -26.02
C HIS A 460 -42.40 -15.89 -27.50
N ALA A 461 -43.69 -15.78 -27.78
CA ALA A 461 -44.14 -15.37 -29.11
C ALA A 461 -43.73 -13.89 -29.35
N PRO A 462 -43.06 -13.57 -30.46
CA PRO A 462 -42.66 -12.20 -30.77
C PRO A 462 -43.88 -11.35 -31.11
N ARG A 463 -43.88 -10.10 -30.64
CA ARG A 463 -44.97 -9.13 -30.87
C ARG A 463 -44.99 -8.57 -32.30
N ASN A 464 -43.85 -8.56 -32.97
CA ASN A 464 -43.61 -7.98 -34.29
C ASN A 464 -42.20 -8.38 -34.79
N GLU A 465 -41.86 -8.01 -36.04
CA GLU A 465 -40.57 -8.30 -36.67
C GLU A 465 -39.34 -7.81 -35.89
N MET A 466 -39.44 -6.71 -35.14
CA MET A 466 -38.31 -6.19 -34.35
C MET A 466 -38.15 -6.95 -33.03
N ASP A 467 -39.24 -7.47 -32.47
CA ASP A 467 -39.24 -8.36 -31.31
C ASP A 467 -38.65 -9.74 -31.68
N GLU A 468 -39.09 -10.31 -32.81
CA GLU A 468 -38.54 -11.55 -33.38
C GLU A 468 -37.04 -11.42 -33.69
N TRP A 469 -36.64 -10.32 -34.34
CA TRP A 469 -35.24 -10.02 -34.60
C TRP A 469 -34.40 -9.90 -33.32
N ASN A 470 -34.92 -9.23 -32.29
CA ASN A 470 -34.20 -9.09 -31.02
C ASN A 470 -34.11 -10.42 -30.27
N ALA A 471 -35.16 -11.24 -30.34
CA ALA A 471 -35.18 -12.60 -29.80
C ALA A 471 -34.14 -13.49 -30.48
N LYS A 472 -34.05 -13.41 -31.82
CA LYS A 472 -33.05 -14.14 -32.60
C LYS A 472 -31.61 -13.73 -32.25
N ILE A 473 -31.32 -12.44 -32.08
CA ILE A 473 -29.97 -12.01 -31.67
C ILE A 473 -29.55 -12.65 -30.35
N TRP A 474 -30.45 -12.77 -29.38
CA TRP A 474 -30.15 -13.49 -28.14
C TRP A 474 -29.90 -14.98 -28.39
N ALA A 475 -30.80 -15.65 -29.11
CA ALA A 475 -30.67 -17.08 -29.41
C ALA A 475 -29.35 -17.43 -30.13
N ASP A 476 -28.98 -16.63 -31.13
CA ASP A 476 -27.78 -16.84 -31.96
C ASP A 476 -26.46 -16.50 -31.22
N ASN A 477 -26.48 -15.65 -30.17
CA ASN A 477 -25.25 -15.06 -29.59
C ASN A 477 -25.09 -15.19 -28.06
N LYS A 478 -26.11 -15.61 -27.29
CA LYS A 478 -26.12 -15.54 -25.81
C LYS A 478 -24.86 -16.08 -25.13
N GLU A 479 -24.31 -17.20 -25.62
CA GLU A 479 -23.11 -17.82 -25.06
C GLU A 479 -21.85 -16.98 -25.30
N GLU A 480 -21.73 -16.31 -26.46
CA GLU A 480 -20.66 -15.34 -26.68
C GLU A 480 -20.86 -14.09 -25.82
N MET A 481 -22.11 -13.64 -25.64
CA MET A 481 -22.43 -12.48 -24.81
C MET A 481 -22.02 -12.71 -23.33
N ALA A 482 -22.29 -13.90 -22.79
CA ALA A 482 -21.84 -14.29 -21.45
C ALA A 482 -20.32 -14.49 -21.38
N ARG A 483 -19.70 -15.14 -22.38
CA ARG A 483 -18.25 -15.39 -22.46
C ARG A 483 -17.44 -14.09 -22.49
N VAL A 484 -17.87 -13.10 -23.27
CA VAL A 484 -17.24 -11.77 -23.35
C VAL A 484 -17.62 -10.90 -22.13
N ARG A 485 -18.68 -11.29 -21.40
CA ARG A 485 -19.24 -10.56 -20.25
C ARG A 485 -19.64 -9.14 -20.65
N TRP A 486 -20.43 -9.01 -21.72
CA TRP A 486 -20.90 -7.70 -22.21
C TRP A 486 -21.55 -6.89 -21.09
N VAL A 487 -21.45 -5.57 -21.17
CA VAL A 487 -22.09 -4.69 -20.19
C VAL A 487 -23.60 -4.68 -20.43
N ALA A 488 -24.34 -4.87 -19.34
CA ALA A 488 -25.76 -4.59 -19.26
C ALA A 488 -25.91 -3.36 -18.35
N SER A 489 -26.26 -2.21 -18.93
CA SER A 489 -26.29 -0.95 -18.19
C SER A 489 -27.65 -0.72 -17.52
N SER A 490 -27.63 -0.34 -16.25
CA SER A 490 -28.82 -0.09 -15.42
C SER A 490 -29.42 1.29 -15.71
N SER A 491 -30.10 1.29 -16.84
CA SER A 491 -31.16 2.23 -17.18
C SER A 491 -30.78 3.64 -17.60
N CYS A 492 -31.74 4.25 -18.29
CA CYS A 492 -31.78 5.64 -18.66
C CYS A 492 -32.74 6.39 -17.72
N PHE A 493 -32.22 7.24 -16.83
CA PHE A 493 -33.03 7.93 -15.82
C PHE A 493 -33.61 9.24 -16.32
N HIS A 494 -34.94 9.37 -16.26
CA HIS A 494 -35.67 10.54 -16.79
C HIS A 494 -36.28 11.43 -15.72
N SER A 495 -36.32 12.74 -15.98
CA SER A 495 -36.90 13.75 -15.08
C SER A 495 -37.75 14.78 -15.82
N GLU A 496 -38.84 15.24 -15.19
CA GLU A 496 -39.76 16.24 -15.72
C GLU A 496 -39.07 17.52 -16.28
N HIS A 497 -39.54 17.94 -17.46
CA HIS A 497 -39.60 19.34 -17.94
C HIS A 497 -38.29 20.15 -18.03
N LYS A 498 -38.11 20.83 -19.18
CA LYS A 498 -36.96 21.71 -19.55
C LYS A 498 -36.34 22.60 -18.45
N TYR A 499 -37.09 22.98 -17.42
CA TYR A 499 -36.69 23.96 -16.40
C TYR A 499 -36.46 23.40 -14.98
N ARG A 500 -36.65 22.09 -14.73
CA ARG A 500 -36.47 21.47 -13.38
C ARG A 500 -35.12 20.76 -13.16
N TYR A 501 -34.17 20.96 -14.08
CA TYR A 501 -32.90 20.24 -14.23
C TYR A 501 -32.17 19.79 -12.94
N GLN A 502 -31.91 20.65 -11.95
CA GLN A 502 -31.15 20.21 -10.76
C GLN A 502 -31.87 19.15 -9.91
N ARG A 503 -33.20 19.03 -10.03
CA ARG A 503 -33.93 17.93 -9.39
C ARG A 503 -33.53 16.57 -9.95
N SER A 504 -32.91 16.49 -11.13
CA SER A 504 -32.47 15.22 -11.72
C SER A 504 -31.09 14.80 -11.21
N ASN A 505 -30.10 15.70 -11.20
CA ASN A 505 -28.72 15.33 -10.90
C ASN A 505 -28.51 14.88 -9.44
N GLY A 506 -29.20 15.49 -8.47
CA GLY A 506 -29.17 15.02 -7.07
C GLY A 506 -29.83 13.65 -6.92
N ARG A 507 -30.92 13.43 -7.68
CA ARG A 507 -31.64 12.15 -7.82
C ARG A 507 -30.69 11.05 -8.31
N PHE A 508 -29.93 11.33 -9.37
CA PHE A 508 -29.08 10.37 -10.05
C PHE A 508 -27.89 9.92 -9.19
N ARG A 509 -27.23 10.87 -8.50
CA ARG A 509 -26.10 10.55 -7.61
C ARG A 509 -26.51 9.60 -6.49
N LEU A 510 -27.61 9.90 -5.81
CA LEU A 510 -28.17 9.06 -4.73
C LEU A 510 -28.49 7.63 -5.20
N ILE A 511 -28.81 7.44 -6.48
CA ILE A 511 -29.13 6.12 -7.04
C ILE A 511 -27.86 5.38 -7.49
N ALA A 512 -26.91 6.05 -8.14
CA ALA A 512 -25.64 5.44 -8.54
C ALA A 512 -24.83 4.94 -7.32
N GLU A 513 -24.68 5.79 -6.30
CA GLU A 513 -24.06 5.39 -5.01
C GLU A 513 -24.80 4.19 -4.38
N LYS A 514 -26.11 4.04 -4.62
CA LYS A 514 -26.90 2.89 -4.13
C LYS A 514 -26.90 1.67 -5.06
N MET A 515 -26.44 1.80 -6.29
CA MET A 515 -26.24 0.68 -7.20
C MET A 515 -24.87 0.02 -7.03
N GLU A 516 -23.83 0.79 -6.70
CA GLU A 516 -22.53 0.26 -6.27
C GLU A 516 -22.66 -0.67 -5.04
N ASN A 517 -23.68 -0.46 -4.19
CA ASN A 517 -24.02 -1.34 -3.06
C ASN A 517 -24.51 -2.76 -3.44
N LEU A 518 -24.81 -3.06 -4.71
CA LEU A 518 -25.30 -4.39 -5.12
C LEU A 518 -24.21 -5.48 -5.11
N GLU A 519 -22.93 -5.12 -5.26
CA GLU A 519 -21.80 -6.06 -5.26
C GLU A 519 -21.40 -6.53 -3.84
N TYR A 520 -22.26 -6.30 -2.84
CA TYR A 520 -21.95 -6.45 -1.42
C TYR A 520 -23.14 -7.06 -0.65
N CYS A 521 -22.86 -8.01 0.24
CA CYS A 521 -23.89 -8.59 1.11
C CYS A 521 -24.23 -7.64 2.28
N ASP A 522 -25.42 -7.79 2.85
CA ASP A 522 -25.96 -6.93 3.93
C ASP A 522 -24.97 -6.74 5.08
N LEU A 523 -24.39 -7.82 5.57
CA LEU A 523 -23.43 -7.81 6.67
C LEU A 523 -22.16 -6.98 6.38
N CYS A 524 -21.75 -6.88 5.11
CA CYS A 524 -20.63 -6.02 4.69
C CYS A 524 -21.07 -4.55 4.48
N ARG A 525 -22.36 -4.32 4.12
CA ARG A 525 -22.97 -2.98 4.09
C ARG A 525 -23.15 -2.41 5.48
N ASP A 526 -23.58 -3.21 6.44
CA ASP A 526 -23.70 -2.83 7.86
C ASP A 526 -22.33 -2.50 8.47
N LEU A 527 -21.32 -3.35 8.21
CA LEU A 527 -19.94 -3.11 8.63
C LEU A 527 -19.38 -1.78 8.09
N SER A 528 -19.49 -1.51 6.79
CA SER A 528 -19.01 -0.24 6.22
C SER A 528 -19.80 0.96 6.75
N SER A 529 -21.12 0.81 6.94
CA SER A 529 -21.97 1.85 7.51
C SER A 529 -21.63 2.16 8.97
N ALA A 530 -21.21 1.16 9.74
CA ALA A 530 -20.75 1.33 11.13
C ALA A 530 -19.37 1.97 11.20
N LEU A 531 -18.45 1.52 10.35
CA LEU A 531 -17.10 2.04 10.16
C LEU A 531 -17.16 3.55 9.82
N GLY A 532 -17.92 3.96 8.81
CA GLY A 532 -18.05 5.37 8.42
C GLY A 532 -18.63 6.29 9.51
N ARG A 533 -19.61 5.80 10.31
CA ARG A 533 -20.13 6.55 11.47
C ARG A 533 -19.10 6.74 12.58
N TRP A 534 -18.23 5.75 12.76
CA TRP A 534 -17.19 5.74 13.79
C TRP A 534 -15.97 6.58 13.37
N GLU A 535 -15.59 6.53 12.08
CA GLU A 535 -14.58 7.43 11.49
C GLU A 535 -14.93 8.91 11.69
N ALA A 536 -16.20 9.28 11.50
CA ALA A 536 -16.67 10.63 11.78
C ALA A 536 -16.54 11.04 13.26
N SER A 537 -16.75 10.10 14.20
CA SER A 537 -16.54 10.32 15.65
C SER A 537 -15.05 10.48 16.00
N ILE A 538 -14.17 9.73 15.33
CA ILE A 538 -12.71 9.86 15.45
C ILE A 538 -12.21 11.20 14.87
N ALA A 539 -12.71 11.61 13.70
CA ALA A 539 -12.36 12.88 13.06
C ALA A 539 -12.76 14.10 13.91
N GLN A 540 -13.87 13.99 14.67
CA GLN A 540 -14.33 15.00 15.63
C GLN A 540 -13.56 14.97 16.97
N GLY A 541 -12.39 14.31 17.03
CA GLY A 541 -11.55 14.22 18.23
C GLY A 541 -12.19 13.48 19.41
N SER A 542 -13.31 12.80 19.18
CA SER A 542 -14.20 12.28 20.24
C SER A 542 -14.44 10.75 20.17
N PRO A 543 -13.41 9.87 20.06
CA PRO A 543 -13.63 8.43 19.82
C PRO A 543 -14.48 7.73 20.90
N GLN A 544 -14.48 8.25 22.12
CA GLN A 544 -15.22 7.71 23.27
C GLN A 544 -16.75 7.96 23.18
N THR A 545 -17.23 8.79 22.25
CA THR A 545 -18.66 9.09 22.10
C THR A 545 -19.39 8.14 21.15
N TYR A 546 -18.68 7.28 20.41
CA TYR A 546 -19.30 6.29 19.54
C TYR A 546 -20.07 5.22 20.35
N ARG A 547 -21.41 5.27 20.27
CA ARG A 547 -22.32 4.30 20.90
C ARG A 547 -22.89 3.25 19.94
N GLY A 548 -22.31 3.12 18.75
CA GLY A 548 -22.72 2.11 17.77
C GLY A 548 -22.14 0.72 18.07
N GLN A 549 -22.59 -0.28 17.31
CA GLN A 549 -22.04 -1.63 17.36
C GLN A 549 -20.57 -1.63 16.91
N THR A 550 -19.71 -2.28 17.68
CA THR A 550 -18.25 -2.40 17.45
C THR A 550 -17.82 -3.77 16.95
N ASP A 551 -18.66 -4.79 17.06
CA ASP A 551 -18.30 -6.19 16.88
C ASP A 551 -19.26 -6.87 15.89
N TYR A 552 -18.73 -7.42 14.80
CA TYR A 552 -19.47 -8.02 13.69
C TYR A 552 -18.98 -9.46 13.45
N PHE A 553 -19.78 -10.46 13.82
CA PHE A 553 -19.52 -11.85 13.42
C PHE A 553 -19.78 -11.98 11.92
N LEU A 554 -18.76 -12.34 11.12
CA LEU A 554 -18.89 -12.37 9.65
C LEU A 554 -19.38 -13.73 9.13
N GLY A 555 -19.29 -14.80 9.90
CA GLY A 555 -19.66 -16.17 9.52
C GLY A 555 -18.46 -17.12 9.47
N LEU A 556 -18.69 -18.34 8.99
CA LEU A 556 -17.64 -19.32 8.68
C LEU A 556 -17.00 -19.00 7.32
N SER A 557 -15.78 -19.50 7.09
CA SER A 557 -15.06 -19.36 5.82
C SER A 557 -15.89 -19.86 4.63
N ALA A 558 -16.65 -20.94 4.82
CA ALA A 558 -17.62 -21.45 3.85
C ALA A 558 -18.70 -20.40 3.50
N ASP A 559 -19.27 -19.71 4.48
CA ASP A 559 -20.29 -18.67 4.25
C ASP A 559 -19.74 -17.48 3.46
N LEU A 560 -18.46 -17.13 3.67
CA LEU A 560 -17.80 -16.07 2.91
C LEU A 560 -17.55 -16.53 1.46
N GLU A 561 -17.14 -17.78 1.22
CA GLU A 561 -16.99 -18.34 -0.13
C GLU A 561 -18.35 -18.42 -0.85
N VAL A 562 -19.44 -18.77 -0.15
CA VAL A 562 -20.82 -18.77 -0.67
C VAL A 562 -21.33 -17.35 -0.99
N ARG A 563 -20.96 -16.33 -0.20
CA ARG A 563 -21.31 -14.93 -0.53
C ARG A 563 -20.46 -14.38 -1.66
N LYS A 564 -19.18 -14.76 -1.75
CA LYS A 564 -18.27 -14.44 -2.86
C LYS A 564 -18.73 -15.07 -4.18
N SER A 565 -19.18 -16.32 -4.19
CA SER A 565 -19.74 -16.97 -5.40
C SER A 565 -21.08 -16.34 -5.83
N LYS A 566 -21.85 -15.81 -4.88
CA LYS A 566 -23.01 -14.92 -5.12
C LYS A 566 -22.62 -13.46 -5.48
N GLY A 567 -21.34 -13.17 -5.71
CA GLY A 567 -20.86 -11.87 -6.20
C GLY A 567 -20.37 -10.87 -5.15
N CYS A 568 -20.34 -11.21 -3.86
CA CYS A 568 -19.90 -10.28 -2.81
C CYS A 568 -18.39 -9.98 -2.86
N VAL A 569 -18.04 -8.77 -3.33
CA VAL A 569 -16.66 -8.28 -3.46
C VAL A 569 -15.96 -8.19 -2.10
N SER A 570 -16.66 -7.74 -1.04
CA SER A 570 -16.10 -7.73 0.32
C SER A 570 -15.69 -9.12 0.80
N CYS A 571 -16.59 -10.10 0.76
CA CYS A 571 -16.26 -11.47 1.18
C CYS A 571 -15.10 -12.05 0.35
N GLY A 572 -15.04 -11.76 -0.95
CA GLY A 572 -13.91 -12.11 -1.80
C GLY A 572 -12.58 -11.52 -1.33
N SER A 573 -12.55 -10.20 -1.09
CA SER A 573 -11.32 -9.50 -0.65
C SER A 573 -10.88 -9.89 0.77
N ILE A 574 -11.81 -10.12 1.69
CA ILE A 574 -11.53 -10.57 3.06
C ILE A 574 -10.87 -11.96 3.03
N LEU A 575 -11.40 -12.89 2.23
CA LEU A 575 -10.80 -14.21 2.03
C LEU A 575 -9.44 -14.16 1.31
N ALA A 576 -9.22 -13.18 0.44
CA ALA A 576 -7.94 -12.99 -0.26
C ALA A 576 -6.87 -12.29 0.60
N SER A 577 -7.25 -11.61 1.69
CA SER A 577 -6.31 -10.80 2.50
C SER A 577 -5.41 -11.58 3.46
N GLN A 578 -5.42 -12.92 3.43
CA GLN A 578 -4.55 -13.80 4.22
C GLN A 578 -4.22 -15.07 3.41
N ASP A 579 -3.10 -15.73 3.70
CA ASP A 579 -2.83 -17.05 3.12
C ASP A 579 -3.82 -18.10 3.67
N LYS A 580 -4.65 -18.62 2.77
CA LYS A 580 -5.63 -19.68 3.04
C LYS A 580 -4.95 -20.98 3.49
N LYS A 581 -3.77 -21.34 2.96
CA LYS A 581 -3.03 -22.56 3.33
C LYS A 581 -2.58 -22.50 4.80
N GLU A 582 -2.06 -21.36 5.24
CA GLU A 582 -1.67 -21.16 6.64
C GLU A 582 -2.87 -21.14 7.59
N LEU A 583 -3.98 -20.49 7.22
CA LEU A 583 -5.22 -20.54 8.01
C LEU A 583 -5.75 -21.97 8.13
N GLN A 584 -5.74 -22.74 7.03
CA GLN A 584 -6.13 -24.15 7.04
C GLN A 584 -5.17 -25.02 7.87
N LYS A 585 -3.87 -24.74 7.87
CA LYS A 585 -2.87 -25.44 8.71
C LYS A 585 -3.05 -25.15 10.21
N MET A 586 -3.45 -23.93 10.59
CA MET A 586 -3.65 -23.56 11.99
C MET A 586 -5.02 -23.97 12.55
N TYR A 587 -6.07 -23.93 11.74
CA TYR A 587 -7.45 -24.02 12.21
C TYR A 587 -8.26 -25.19 11.58
N GLY A 588 -7.82 -25.76 10.46
CA GLY A 588 -8.57 -26.74 9.69
C GLY A 588 -9.32 -26.11 8.51
N GLU A 589 -10.05 -26.90 7.73
CA GLU A 589 -10.63 -26.41 6.46
C GLU A 589 -11.72 -25.34 6.63
N ILE A 590 -12.48 -25.40 7.73
CA ILE A 590 -13.54 -24.46 8.07
C ILE A 590 -13.16 -23.74 9.36
N TYR A 591 -13.12 -22.41 9.30
CA TYR A 591 -12.77 -21.52 10.40
C TYR A 591 -13.69 -20.30 10.40
N ALA A 592 -13.90 -19.69 11.57
CA ALA A 592 -14.78 -18.54 11.71
C ALA A 592 -14.04 -17.21 11.46
N VAL A 593 -14.82 -16.19 11.08
CA VAL A 593 -14.35 -14.85 10.73
C VAL A 593 -15.17 -13.81 11.51
N SER A 594 -14.53 -12.79 12.06
CA SER A 594 -15.20 -11.65 12.70
C SER A 594 -14.47 -10.34 12.45
N ALA A 595 -15.18 -9.22 12.54
CA ALA A 595 -14.64 -7.87 12.31
C ALA A 595 -14.94 -6.95 13.50
N HIS A 596 -13.96 -6.15 13.94
CA HIS A 596 -14.03 -5.38 15.20
C HIS A 596 -13.46 -3.96 15.05
N LEU A 597 -14.23 -2.93 15.43
CA LEU A 597 -13.85 -1.51 15.39
C LEU A 597 -13.14 -1.08 16.69
N ARG A 598 -11.90 -0.58 16.61
CA ARG A 598 -11.11 -0.22 17.80
C ARG A 598 -11.46 1.16 18.36
N VAL A 599 -12.41 1.27 19.29
CA VAL A 599 -12.92 2.53 19.92
C VAL A 599 -11.91 3.67 20.20
N LYS A 600 -10.59 3.42 20.32
CA LYS A 600 -9.55 4.46 20.52
C LYS A 600 -8.64 4.77 19.31
N GLN A 601 -8.74 4.09 18.17
CA GLN A 601 -7.82 4.23 17.02
C GLN A 601 -8.52 3.91 15.68
N PRO A 602 -8.16 4.53 14.54
CA PRO A 602 -8.80 4.30 13.22
C PRO A 602 -8.42 2.95 12.54
N LEU A 603 -8.42 1.86 13.31
CA LEU A 603 -8.20 0.48 12.85
C LEU A 603 -9.48 -0.37 12.91
N LEU A 604 -9.76 -1.07 11.81
CA LEU A 604 -10.63 -2.24 11.79
C LEU A 604 -9.76 -3.50 11.96
N TYR A 605 -10.15 -4.40 12.85
CA TYR A 605 -9.55 -5.73 12.96
C TYR A 605 -10.42 -6.77 12.26
N ILE A 606 -9.82 -7.74 11.57
CA ILE A 606 -10.48 -9.00 11.19
C ILE A 606 -9.77 -10.15 11.92
N THR A 607 -10.55 -10.96 12.63
CA THR A 607 -10.07 -12.09 13.44
C THR A 607 -10.47 -13.42 12.78
N TRP A 608 -9.56 -14.40 12.85
CA TRP A 608 -9.71 -15.72 12.23
C TRP A 608 -9.45 -16.82 13.26
N GLY A 609 -10.34 -17.81 13.37
CA GLY A 609 -10.09 -18.92 14.31
C GLY A 609 -11.24 -19.91 14.51
N ASN A 610 -11.01 -20.91 15.36
CA ASN A 610 -11.95 -21.98 15.66
C ASN A 610 -13.00 -21.59 16.70
N LEU A 611 -13.85 -20.63 16.34
CA LEU A 611 -15.12 -20.40 17.04
C LEU A 611 -16.11 -21.50 16.62
N LYS A 612 -16.69 -22.21 17.59
CA LYS A 612 -17.80 -23.12 17.33
C LYS A 612 -19.06 -22.32 16.95
N GLU A 613 -19.83 -22.89 16.05
CA GLU A 613 -21.10 -22.35 15.57
C GLU A 613 -22.07 -22.08 16.74
N GLY A 614 -22.84 -20.99 16.67
CA GLY A 614 -23.83 -20.61 17.70
C GLY A 614 -23.30 -19.89 18.96
N ASN A 615 -22.00 -19.62 19.11
CA ASN A 615 -21.48 -18.92 20.30
C ASN A 615 -21.58 -17.38 20.16
N GLU A 616 -22.69 -16.81 20.61
CA GLU A 616 -23.04 -15.39 20.42
C GLU A 616 -22.23 -14.38 21.23
N ASP A 617 -21.55 -14.76 22.31
CA ASP A 617 -20.92 -13.79 23.23
C ASP A 617 -19.73 -13.02 22.62
N ALA A 618 -19.86 -11.69 22.61
CA ALA A 618 -18.82 -10.77 22.18
C ALA A 618 -17.69 -10.61 23.22
N ALA A 619 -17.91 -10.88 24.51
CA ALA A 619 -16.83 -10.90 25.50
C ALA A 619 -15.92 -12.12 25.28
N TYR A 620 -16.48 -13.31 25.05
CA TYR A 620 -15.73 -14.51 24.67
C TYR A 620 -14.95 -14.34 23.36
N ARG A 621 -15.58 -13.82 22.29
CA ARG A 621 -14.84 -13.52 21.05
C ARG A 621 -13.68 -12.52 21.25
N ARG A 622 -13.82 -11.56 22.17
CA ARG A 622 -12.76 -10.59 22.49
C ARG A 622 -11.69 -11.13 23.45
N SER A 623 -12.00 -12.07 24.33
CA SER A 623 -10.99 -12.67 25.23
C SER A 623 -9.97 -13.53 24.47
N GLN A 624 -10.36 -14.12 23.34
CA GLN A 624 -9.48 -14.91 22.47
C GLN A 624 -8.55 -14.09 21.56
N ILE A 625 -8.58 -12.74 21.60
CA ILE A 625 -7.75 -11.87 20.74
C ILE A 625 -6.23 -12.14 20.91
N TRP A 626 -5.80 -12.64 22.07
CA TRP A 626 -4.41 -13.00 22.32
C TRP A 626 -3.96 -14.34 21.70
N ASN A 627 -4.89 -15.15 21.18
CA ASN A 627 -4.66 -16.53 20.72
C ASN A 627 -4.88 -16.75 19.21
N PHE A 628 -5.33 -15.73 18.46
CA PHE A 628 -5.79 -15.89 17.08
C PHE A 628 -5.06 -14.97 16.07
N ARG A 629 -4.97 -15.43 14.81
CA ARG A 629 -4.45 -14.61 13.71
C ARG A 629 -5.39 -13.43 13.48
N CYS A 630 -4.83 -12.21 13.46
CA CYS A 630 -5.61 -10.99 13.32
C CYS A 630 -5.03 -10.10 12.21
N SER A 631 -5.86 -9.77 11.23
CA SER A 631 -5.57 -8.82 10.16
C SER A 631 -5.95 -7.42 10.65
N MET A 632 -4.99 -6.50 10.64
CA MET A 632 -5.22 -5.09 10.98
C MET A 632 -5.47 -4.31 9.69
N LEU A 633 -6.45 -3.42 9.69
CA LEU A 633 -6.87 -2.66 8.50
C LEU A 633 -6.99 -1.18 8.81
N LEU A 634 -6.26 -0.36 8.06
CA LEU A 634 -6.37 1.09 8.04
C LEU A 634 -7.50 1.53 7.12
N SER A 635 -8.32 2.49 7.58
CA SER A 635 -9.25 3.20 6.71
C SER A 635 -8.54 4.23 5.84
N THR A 636 -8.87 4.26 4.55
CA THR A 636 -8.35 5.28 3.62
C THR A 636 -9.18 6.58 3.63
N ASN A 637 -10.23 6.67 4.46
CA ASN A 637 -11.21 7.75 4.41
C ASN A 637 -10.54 9.14 4.59
N PRO A 638 -10.69 10.07 3.62
CA PRO A 638 -10.11 11.42 3.72
C PRO A 638 -10.58 12.24 4.93
N ILE A 639 -11.68 11.86 5.61
CA ILE A 639 -12.10 12.53 6.86
C ILE A 639 -11.08 12.34 8.00
N LEU A 640 -10.18 11.35 7.88
CA LEU A 640 -9.10 11.07 8.83
C LEU A 640 -7.80 11.83 8.48
N THR A 641 -7.75 12.59 7.38
CA THR A 641 -6.60 13.44 7.04
C THR A 641 -6.36 14.47 8.14
N GLY A 642 -5.16 14.46 8.73
CA GLY A 642 -4.82 15.28 9.91
C GLY A 642 -4.98 14.57 11.26
N ASN A 643 -5.51 13.34 11.31
CA ASN A 643 -5.50 12.54 12.53
C ASN A 643 -4.06 12.18 12.94
N PRO A 644 -3.65 12.27 14.22
CA PRO A 644 -2.28 11.93 14.66
C PRO A 644 -1.82 10.49 14.36
N MET A 645 -2.76 9.55 14.17
CA MET A 645 -2.47 8.17 13.74
C MET A 645 -2.43 7.98 12.22
N GLY A 646 -2.76 9.01 11.44
CA GLY A 646 -2.84 8.95 9.99
C GLY A 646 -4.06 8.21 9.45
N ARG A 647 -4.00 7.91 8.16
CA ARG A 647 -4.98 7.10 7.42
C ARG A 647 -4.28 6.10 6.50
N GLY A 648 -4.99 5.08 6.05
CA GLY A 648 -4.48 4.13 5.05
C GLY A 648 -4.22 4.80 3.71
N ARG A 649 -3.10 4.45 3.08
CA ARG A 649 -2.71 4.86 1.74
C ARG A 649 -2.67 3.62 0.84
N PRO A 650 -3.54 3.49 -0.17
CA PRO A 650 -3.40 2.43 -1.17
C PRO A 650 -2.08 2.60 -1.94
N TYR A 651 -1.41 1.49 -2.20
CA TYR A 651 -0.12 1.45 -2.91
C TYR A 651 -0.16 0.40 -4.03
N ASP A 652 0.68 0.57 -5.04
CA ASP A 652 0.83 -0.42 -6.11
C ASP A 652 1.53 -1.67 -5.56
N LEU A 653 1.05 -2.86 -5.93
CA LEU A 653 1.67 -4.12 -5.53
C LEU A 653 2.87 -4.48 -6.41
N ASP A 654 3.01 -3.87 -7.59
CA ASP A 654 4.08 -4.20 -8.55
C ASP A 654 5.26 -3.23 -8.55
N HIS A 655 5.10 -1.98 -8.09
CA HIS A 655 6.17 -0.97 -7.99
C HIS A 655 6.11 -0.18 -6.68
N TYR A 656 7.26 0.25 -6.14
CA TYR A 656 7.31 1.19 -5.02
C TYR A 656 7.00 2.62 -5.46
N ASN A 657 6.31 3.39 -4.62
CA ASN A 657 6.03 4.80 -4.90
C ASN A 657 7.31 5.66 -4.76
N ALA A 658 8.08 5.77 -5.85
CA ALA A 658 9.35 6.51 -5.86
C ALA A 658 9.18 8.01 -5.51
N GLY A 659 8.05 8.62 -5.88
CA GLY A 659 7.72 10.00 -5.50
C GLY A 659 7.50 10.18 -3.99
N LEU A 660 6.91 9.20 -3.32
CA LEU A 660 6.76 9.17 -1.86
C LEU A 660 8.12 9.03 -1.16
N ILE A 661 8.97 8.13 -1.65
CA ILE A 661 10.33 7.93 -1.09
C ILE A 661 11.17 9.21 -1.24
N LYS A 662 11.05 9.92 -2.38
CA LYS A 662 11.67 11.25 -2.57
C LYS A 662 11.16 12.28 -1.57
N ARG A 663 9.85 12.40 -1.38
CA ARG A 663 9.27 13.30 -0.36
C ARG A 663 9.75 12.96 1.06
N TRP A 664 9.94 11.69 1.41
CA TRP A 664 10.52 11.31 2.71
C TRP A 664 11.98 11.77 2.85
N ILE A 665 12.80 11.61 1.81
CA ILE A 665 14.18 12.12 1.77
C ILE A 665 14.16 13.65 1.93
N GLU A 666 13.41 14.37 1.10
CA GLU A 666 13.27 15.84 1.13
C GLU A 666 12.77 16.37 2.48
N ARG A 667 11.76 15.72 3.07
CA ARG A 667 11.21 16.05 4.39
C ARG A 667 12.26 15.85 5.49
N CYS A 668 13.05 14.78 5.40
CA CYS A 668 14.14 14.49 6.33
C CYS A 668 15.28 15.52 6.19
N ASP A 669 15.69 15.86 4.97
CA ASP A 669 16.73 16.85 4.67
C ASP A 669 16.30 18.27 5.11
N LYS A 670 15.01 18.61 4.98
CA LYS A 670 14.48 19.94 5.35
C LYS A 670 14.23 20.12 6.84
N HIS A 671 13.90 19.06 7.58
CA HIS A 671 13.43 19.18 8.98
C HIS A 671 14.18 18.32 10.01
N HIS A 672 14.92 17.29 9.60
CA HIS A 672 15.64 16.39 10.51
C HIS A 672 17.16 16.37 10.27
N GLU A 673 17.69 17.11 9.29
CA GLU A 673 19.11 17.03 8.89
C GLU A 673 20.07 17.29 10.05
N SER A 674 19.82 18.32 10.87
CA SER A 674 20.64 18.61 12.06
C SER A 674 20.65 17.44 13.05
N THR A 675 19.47 16.86 13.34
CA THR A 675 19.35 15.69 14.22
C THR A 675 20.02 14.46 13.62
N CYS A 676 19.81 14.18 12.33
CA CYS A 676 20.28 12.97 11.65
C CYS A 676 21.77 13.00 11.31
N THR A 677 22.35 14.17 11.04
CA THR A 677 23.80 14.34 10.87
C THR A 677 24.51 14.27 12.22
N GLY A 678 24.00 14.99 13.23
CA GLY A 678 24.56 15.03 14.59
C GLY A 678 24.48 13.70 15.36
N THR A 679 23.57 12.79 14.99
CA THR A 679 23.33 11.49 15.69
C THR A 679 24.60 10.69 15.99
N TYR A 680 25.66 10.81 15.18
CA TYR A 680 26.92 10.07 15.36
C TYR A 680 28.16 10.98 15.42
N GLN A 681 28.00 12.28 15.63
CA GLN A 681 29.11 13.24 15.54
C GLN A 681 30.15 13.09 16.65
N ASP A 682 29.75 12.62 17.84
CA ASP A 682 30.62 12.47 19.01
C ASP A 682 31.30 11.09 19.11
N PHE A 683 30.97 10.12 18.25
CA PHE A 683 31.63 8.80 18.26
C PHE A 683 32.92 8.81 17.43
N LEU A 684 34.03 8.41 18.04
CA LEU A 684 35.22 7.99 17.29
C LEU A 684 34.91 6.66 16.58
N LEU A 685 35.08 6.64 15.25
CA LEU A 685 34.86 5.47 14.39
C LEU A 685 36.06 5.33 13.43
N PRO A 686 36.56 4.10 13.16
CA PRO A 686 37.65 3.89 12.20
C PRO A 686 37.26 4.32 10.78
N GLU A 687 38.21 4.88 10.02
CA GLU A 687 38.00 5.33 8.64
C GLU A 687 38.90 4.56 7.66
N ALA A 688 38.39 4.31 6.45
CA ALA A 688 39.13 3.70 5.35
C ALA A 688 38.77 4.37 4.02
N LYS A 689 39.66 4.32 3.01
CA LYS A 689 39.38 4.91 1.69
C LYS A 689 38.36 4.03 0.95
N LEU A 690 37.17 4.56 0.69
CA LEU A 690 36.06 3.80 0.11
C LEU A 690 36.08 3.80 -1.42
N SER A 691 35.69 2.67 -2.00
CA SER A 691 35.28 2.59 -3.42
C SER A 691 33.75 2.51 -3.52
N PHE A 692 33.21 2.84 -4.69
CA PHE A 692 31.77 2.84 -4.96
C PHE A 692 31.48 2.31 -6.37
N ILE A 693 30.30 1.76 -6.59
CA ILE A 693 29.70 1.65 -7.92
C ILE A 693 29.24 3.06 -8.33
N ASP A 694 29.74 3.54 -9.46
CA ASP A 694 29.18 4.70 -10.16
C ASP A 694 27.97 4.22 -10.97
N VAL A 695 26.78 4.67 -10.56
CA VAL A 695 25.47 4.25 -11.10
C VAL A 695 25.25 4.74 -12.54
N GLU A 696 25.84 5.89 -12.88
CA GLU A 696 25.80 6.49 -14.22
C GLU A 696 26.77 5.77 -15.17
N ASN A 697 28.03 5.64 -14.76
CA ASN A 697 29.12 5.12 -15.59
C ASN A 697 29.24 3.59 -15.55
N ARG A 698 28.47 2.91 -14.70
CA ARG A 698 28.40 1.44 -14.60
C ARG A 698 29.76 0.78 -14.41
N CYS A 699 30.55 1.32 -13.48
CA CYS A 699 31.89 0.85 -13.10
C CYS A 699 32.18 1.10 -11.61
N ILE A 700 33.32 0.60 -11.11
CA ILE A 700 33.86 0.93 -9.79
C ILE A 700 34.72 2.20 -9.88
N VAL A 701 34.55 3.11 -8.93
CA VAL A 701 35.38 4.30 -8.75
C VAL A 701 35.89 4.39 -7.30
N THR A 702 37.01 5.07 -7.09
CA THR A 702 37.57 5.34 -5.76
C THR A 702 37.87 6.84 -5.66
N PRO A 703 36.90 7.68 -5.27
CA PRO A 703 37.08 9.14 -5.19
C PRO A 703 38.19 9.55 -4.22
N ASP A 704 38.83 10.68 -4.52
CA ASP A 704 39.80 11.33 -3.61
C ASP A 704 39.13 12.31 -2.63
N GLU A 705 37.94 12.82 -2.99
CA GLU A 705 37.13 13.75 -2.18
C GLU A 705 35.87 13.06 -1.63
N PRO A 706 35.30 13.52 -0.49
CA PRO A 706 34.06 12.96 0.07
C PRO A 706 32.85 13.14 -0.85
N VAL A 707 32.20 12.02 -1.21
CA VAL A 707 31.01 12.01 -2.08
C VAL A 707 29.71 11.68 -1.33
N ARG A 708 28.56 12.10 -1.87
CA ARG A 708 27.23 11.64 -1.42
C ARG A 708 26.94 10.26 -2.02
N TYR A 709 26.85 9.23 -1.17
CA TYR A 709 26.58 7.85 -1.59
C TYR A 709 25.47 7.18 -0.76
N ALA A 710 24.83 6.16 -1.34
CA ALA A 710 23.99 5.22 -0.60
C ALA A 710 24.75 3.92 -0.29
N ALA A 711 24.39 3.20 0.78
CA ALA A 711 24.92 1.88 1.09
C ALA A 711 23.86 0.79 0.91
N LEU A 712 24.23 -0.38 0.37
CA LEU A 712 23.34 -1.54 0.25
C LEU A 712 23.54 -2.51 1.42
N SER A 713 22.49 -2.68 2.22
CA SER A 713 22.38 -3.68 3.29
C SER A 713 21.49 -4.84 2.83
N TYR A 714 22.07 -6.05 2.70
CA TYR A 714 21.39 -7.20 2.08
C TYR A 714 21.88 -8.55 2.62
N VAL A 715 21.36 -9.66 2.08
CA VAL A 715 21.80 -11.02 2.36
C VAL A 715 22.49 -11.59 1.12
N TRP A 716 23.72 -12.10 1.27
CA TRP A 716 24.46 -12.72 0.16
C TRP A 716 23.82 -14.03 -0.29
N GLY A 717 23.43 -14.89 0.66
CA GLY A 717 22.87 -16.23 0.41
C GLY A 717 23.93 -17.33 0.34
N LEU A 718 23.54 -18.50 -0.17
CA LEU A 718 24.45 -19.64 -0.43
C LEU A 718 24.97 -19.66 -1.89
N ASP A 719 24.47 -18.75 -2.73
CA ASP A 719 24.81 -18.63 -4.14
C ASP A 719 26.21 -18.01 -4.32
N LYS A 720 26.91 -18.32 -5.43
CA LYS A 720 28.18 -17.67 -5.77
C LYS A 720 27.96 -16.22 -6.18
N VAL A 721 28.16 -15.29 -5.25
CA VAL A 721 28.18 -13.84 -5.51
C VAL A 721 29.48 -13.46 -6.23
N PRO A 722 29.46 -12.67 -7.32
CA PRO A 722 30.65 -12.04 -7.88
C PRO A 722 31.32 -11.13 -6.86
N LEU A 723 32.65 -11.22 -6.78
CA LEU A 723 33.48 -10.47 -5.84
C LEU A 723 34.47 -9.58 -6.61
N ALA A 724 34.75 -8.39 -6.09
CA ALA A 724 35.93 -7.65 -6.48
C ALA A 724 37.19 -8.32 -5.93
N THR A 725 38.20 -8.52 -6.78
CA THR A 725 39.48 -9.18 -6.43
C THR A 725 40.66 -8.47 -7.09
N LYS A 726 41.89 -8.71 -6.62
CA LYS A 726 43.12 -8.16 -7.22
C LYS A 726 43.24 -8.48 -8.71
N ALA A 727 42.70 -9.62 -9.13
CA ALA A 727 42.69 -10.07 -10.53
C ALA A 727 41.67 -9.35 -11.43
N ASN A 728 40.57 -8.80 -10.89
CA ASN A 728 39.50 -8.18 -11.70
C ASN A 728 39.28 -6.67 -11.45
N ILE A 729 39.74 -6.10 -10.34
CA ILE A 729 39.45 -4.71 -9.96
C ILE A 729 39.89 -3.67 -11.02
N ALA A 730 40.91 -4.00 -11.82
CA ALA A 730 41.35 -3.16 -12.93
C ALA A 730 40.33 -3.08 -14.08
N SER A 731 39.65 -4.17 -14.44
CA SER A 731 38.60 -4.14 -15.47
C SER A 731 37.27 -3.60 -14.94
N LEU A 732 36.96 -3.84 -13.66
CA LEU A 732 35.77 -3.28 -13.01
C LEU A 732 35.78 -1.75 -12.93
N ARG A 733 36.95 -1.12 -13.01
CA ARG A 733 37.12 0.35 -13.06
C ARG A 733 36.89 0.99 -14.43
N ILE A 734 36.73 0.20 -15.49
CA ILE A 734 36.47 0.72 -16.84
C ILE A 734 34.99 1.12 -16.96
N PRO A 735 34.66 2.35 -17.42
CA PRO A 735 33.27 2.76 -17.67
C PRO A 735 32.53 1.74 -18.56
N GLY A 736 31.34 1.33 -18.13
CA GLY A 736 30.55 0.29 -18.78
C GLY A 736 30.86 -1.15 -18.35
N ALA A 737 31.74 -1.40 -17.36
CA ALA A 737 32.09 -2.74 -16.86
C ALA A 737 30.88 -3.60 -16.41
N PHE A 738 29.74 -2.98 -16.06
CA PHE A 738 28.49 -3.66 -15.69
C PHE A 738 27.40 -3.61 -16.79
N LEU A 739 27.75 -3.34 -18.04
CA LEU A 739 26.86 -3.45 -19.21
C LEU A 739 26.91 -4.86 -19.84
N PRO A 740 25.98 -5.23 -20.74
CA PRO A 740 26.00 -6.53 -21.42
C PRO A 740 27.34 -6.80 -22.13
N GLY A 741 27.97 -7.93 -21.82
CA GLY A 741 29.34 -8.27 -22.24
C GLY A 741 30.43 -7.98 -21.21
N GLY A 742 30.12 -7.25 -20.13
CA GLY A 742 30.95 -7.07 -18.95
C GLY A 742 30.63 -8.08 -17.83
N LEU A 743 30.86 -7.69 -16.57
CA LEU A 743 30.47 -8.50 -15.41
C LEU A 743 29.00 -8.28 -15.07
N GLU A 744 28.19 -9.33 -15.12
CA GLU A 744 26.78 -9.25 -14.68
C GLU A 744 26.67 -9.07 -13.16
N LEU A 745 26.04 -7.96 -12.75
CA LEU A 745 25.73 -7.70 -11.34
C LEU A 745 24.58 -8.61 -10.85
N PRO A 746 24.68 -9.21 -9.65
CA PRO A 746 23.56 -9.92 -9.02
C PRO A 746 22.29 -9.08 -8.96
N ARG A 747 21.14 -9.71 -9.14
CA ARG A 747 19.86 -9.01 -9.31
C ARG A 747 19.56 -8.01 -8.18
N THR A 748 19.83 -8.35 -6.93
CA THR A 748 19.60 -7.45 -5.78
C THR A 748 20.50 -6.22 -5.83
N ILE A 749 21.74 -6.35 -6.32
CA ILE A 749 22.66 -5.24 -6.52
C ILE A 749 22.21 -4.39 -7.72
N ASN A 750 21.88 -5.00 -8.86
CA ASN A 750 21.43 -4.27 -10.06
C ASN A 750 20.09 -3.53 -9.84
N ASP A 751 19.16 -4.12 -9.09
CA ASP A 751 17.92 -3.46 -8.66
C ASP A 751 18.21 -2.29 -7.71
N THR A 752 19.22 -2.40 -6.84
CA THR A 752 19.67 -1.26 -6.03
C THR A 752 20.29 -0.15 -6.90
N VAL A 753 21.09 -0.49 -7.92
CA VAL A 753 21.64 0.47 -8.89
C VAL A 753 20.52 1.18 -9.66
N ARG A 754 19.45 0.46 -10.06
CA ARG A 754 18.24 1.05 -10.66
C ARG A 754 17.56 2.04 -9.69
N LEU A 755 17.34 1.65 -8.45
CA LEU A 755 16.71 2.50 -7.43
C LEU A 755 17.56 3.73 -7.09
N CYS A 756 18.88 3.60 -6.98
CA CYS A 756 19.79 4.74 -6.79
C CYS A 756 19.69 5.74 -7.94
N SER A 757 19.59 5.26 -9.20
CA SER A 757 19.33 6.11 -10.36
C SER A 757 17.98 6.83 -10.24
N TRP A 758 16.90 6.11 -9.90
CA TRP A 758 15.57 6.71 -9.67
C TRP A 758 15.58 7.77 -8.57
N LEU A 759 16.34 7.58 -7.50
CA LEU A 759 16.48 8.50 -6.37
C LEU A 759 17.49 9.64 -6.60
N GLY A 760 18.22 9.66 -7.72
CA GLY A 760 19.23 10.69 -8.01
C GLY A 760 20.53 10.54 -7.19
N ILE A 761 20.87 9.32 -6.79
CA ILE A 761 22.09 9.01 -6.01
C ILE A 761 23.09 8.31 -6.93
N ARG A 762 24.16 9.02 -7.32
CA ARG A 762 25.17 8.52 -8.28
C ARG A 762 26.08 7.42 -7.73
N TYR A 763 26.40 7.44 -6.44
CA TYR A 763 27.37 6.50 -5.85
C TYR A 763 26.69 5.50 -4.92
N LEU A 764 26.99 4.22 -5.11
CA LEU A 764 26.46 3.11 -4.33
C LEU A 764 27.60 2.26 -3.75
N TRP A 765 27.64 2.11 -2.43
CA TRP A 765 28.56 1.20 -1.73
C TRP A 765 27.92 -0.18 -1.56
N VAL A 766 28.68 -1.24 -1.86
CA VAL A 766 28.27 -2.66 -1.73
C VAL A 766 29.47 -3.49 -1.29
N ASP A 767 29.34 -4.23 -0.19
CA ASP A 767 30.44 -4.99 0.44
C ASP A 767 31.18 -5.94 -0.53
N SER A 768 30.46 -6.71 -1.35
CA SER A 768 31.06 -7.68 -2.29
C SER A 768 31.83 -7.06 -3.47
N MET A 769 31.52 -5.80 -3.82
CA MET A 769 32.02 -5.13 -5.03
C MET A 769 32.96 -3.93 -4.74
N CYS A 770 32.85 -3.33 -3.55
CA CYS A 770 33.61 -2.14 -3.15
C CYS A 770 34.81 -2.45 -2.25
N ILE A 771 34.86 -3.65 -1.68
CA ILE A 771 36.01 -4.20 -0.94
C ILE A 771 36.69 -5.25 -1.82
N VAL A 772 38.02 -5.19 -1.96
CA VAL A 772 38.82 -6.21 -2.66
C VAL A 772 38.94 -7.44 -1.74
N GLN A 773 38.23 -8.51 -2.09
CA GLN A 773 37.91 -9.60 -1.15
C GLN A 773 39.08 -10.55 -0.84
N ASP A 774 40.10 -10.57 -1.70
CA ASP A 774 41.36 -11.30 -1.60
C ASP A 774 42.53 -10.43 -1.11
N ASP A 775 42.27 -9.18 -0.69
CA ASP A 775 43.27 -8.29 -0.07
C ASP A 775 43.11 -8.25 1.45
N VAL A 776 43.76 -9.15 2.18
CA VAL A 776 43.52 -9.36 3.62
C VAL A 776 43.70 -8.07 4.44
N GLU A 777 44.73 -7.28 4.14
CA GLU A 777 45.04 -6.04 4.88
C GLU A 777 43.95 -4.98 4.67
N THR A 778 43.75 -4.53 3.42
CA THR A 778 42.71 -3.55 3.07
C THR A 778 41.30 -4.05 3.41
N LYS A 779 41.02 -5.34 3.30
CA LYS A 779 39.73 -5.92 3.71
C LYS A 779 39.50 -5.78 5.22
N MET A 780 40.51 -6.02 6.04
CA MET A 780 40.39 -5.84 7.49
C MET A 780 40.25 -4.36 7.88
N GLU A 781 40.88 -3.42 7.16
CA GLU A 781 40.62 -1.98 7.33
C GLU A 781 39.16 -1.63 7.04
N GLN A 782 38.60 -2.10 5.91
CA GLN A 782 37.21 -1.84 5.53
C GLN A 782 36.22 -2.47 6.52
N ILE A 783 36.52 -3.66 7.05
CA ILE A 783 35.72 -4.32 8.09
C ILE A 783 35.68 -3.49 9.39
N GLN A 784 36.82 -2.95 9.82
CA GLN A 784 36.89 -2.04 10.98
C GLN A 784 36.14 -0.71 10.71
N ALA A 785 36.17 -0.23 9.48
CA ALA A 785 35.49 0.98 9.04
C ALA A 785 33.97 0.80 8.80
N MET A 786 33.38 -0.39 8.98
CA MET A 786 31.95 -0.62 8.73
C MET A 786 31.03 0.37 9.46
N GLY A 787 31.36 0.73 10.71
CA GLY A 787 30.62 1.75 11.46
C GLY A 787 30.67 3.14 10.81
N SER A 788 31.81 3.53 10.21
CA SER A 788 31.93 4.80 9.49
C SER A 788 31.30 4.76 8.10
N VAL A 789 31.29 3.61 7.40
CA VAL A 789 30.54 3.45 6.13
C VAL A 789 29.06 3.75 6.33
N TYR A 790 28.38 3.05 7.24
CA TYR A 790 26.93 3.22 7.39
C TYR A 790 26.52 4.54 8.06
N SER A 791 27.40 5.16 8.88
CA SER A 791 27.14 6.49 9.47
C SER A 791 27.57 7.67 8.59
N LYS A 792 28.42 7.47 7.57
CA LYS A 792 28.73 8.49 6.54
C LYS A 792 27.86 8.37 5.28
N ALA A 793 27.24 7.22 5.03
CA ALA A 793 26.25 7.07 3.98
C ALA A 793 25.11 8.10 4.11
N TYR A 794 24.66 8.65 2.97
CA TYR A 794 23.54 9.59 2.92
C TYR A 794 22.24 8.91 3.33
N LEU A 795 21.99 7.71 2.78
CA LEU A 795 21.00 6.76 3.24
C LEU A 795 21.46 5.32 2.99
N THR A 796 20.90 4.37 3.73
CA THR A 796 21.11 2.94 3.53
C THR A 796 19.85 2.29 2.98
N ILE A 797 20.00 1.42 1.99
CA ILE A 797 18.93 0.64 1.37
C ILE A 797 18.99 -0.76 1.96
N ALA A 798 17.96 -1.16 2.71
CA ALA A 798 17.83 -2.50 3.28
C ALA A 798 16.91 -3.37 2.41
N ALA A 799 17.48 -4.40 1.78
CA ALA A 799 16.78 -5.30 0.86
C ALA A 799 15.95 -6.36 1.61
N LEU A 800 14.92 -5.93 2.34
CA LEU A 800 14.12 -6.75 3.26
C LEU A 800 13.37 -7.91 2.56
N SER A 801 13.00 -7.76 1.28
CA SER A 801 12.38 -8.82 0.47
C SER A 801 13.37 -9.85 -0.09
N SER A 802 14.68 -9.69 0.13
CA SER A 802 15.72 -10.42 -0.60
C SER A 802 16.23 -11.63 0.21
N GLY A 803 16.15 -12.82 -0.37
CA GLY A 803 16.69 -14.05 0.22
C GLY A 803 18.19 -14.23 -0.01
N SER A 804 18.69 -13.79 -1.17
CA SER A 804 20.10 -13.81 -1.54
C SER A 804 20.46 -12.64 -2.46
N ALA A 805 21.73 -12.53 -2.87
CA ALA A 805 22.19 -11.54 -3.84
C ALA A 805 21.50 -11.67 -5.21
N ILE A 806 21.01 -12.87 -5.54
CA ILE A 806 20.42 -13.19 -6.84
C ILE A 806 18.89 -13.24 -6.84
N SER A 807 18.21 -13.05 -5.69
CA SER A 807 16.73 -13.03 -5.68
C SER A 807 16.15 -11.75 -6.32
N GLY A 808 16.88 -10.63 -6.28
CA GLY A 808 16.37 -9.32 -6.69
C GLY A 808 15.63 -8.61 -5.56
N ILE A 809 15.19 -7.38 -5.83
CA ILE A 809 14.32 -6.62 -4.93
C ILE A 809 12.91 -6.62 -5.55
N ALA A 810 11.94 -7.15 -4.81
CA ALA A 810 10.54 -7.14 -5.22
C ALA A 810 10.07 -5.69 -5.36
N ARG A 811 9.23 -5.40 -6.36
CA ARG A 811 8.72 -4.05 -6.67
C ARG A 811 9.77 -3.05 -7.19
N VAL A 812 10.92 -3.55 -7.67
CA VAL A 812 11.93 -2.77 -8.43
C VAL A 812 12.26 -3.43 -9.77
N GLY A 813 12.68 -4.71 -9.74
CA GLY A 813 13.13 -5.43 -10.94
C GLY A 813 12.10 -6.34 -11.58
N ARG A 814 10.95 -6.57 -10.90
CA ARG A 814 9.84 -7.46 -11.31
C ARG A 814 8.53 -7.06 -10.62
N PRO A 815 7.38 -7.27 -11.29
CA PRO A 815 6.06 -7.40 -10.64
C PRO A 815 6.06 -8.42 -9.50
N SER A 816 5.18 -8.26 -8.52
CA SER A 816 5.17 -9.03 -7.27
C SER A 816 4.44 -10.36 -7.39
N THR A 817 5.05 -11.31 -8.09
CA THR A 817 4.55 -12.70 -8.22
C THR A 817 4.65 -13.52 -6.92
N THR A 818 4.91 -12.89 -5.76
CA THR A 818 5.19 -13.56 -4.48
C THR A 818 4.29 -13.10 -3.33
N LEU A 819 3.37 -12.16 -3.57
CA LEU A 819 2.32 -11.82 -2.61
C LEU A 819 1.08 -12.69 -2.85
N ASP A 820 1.12 -13.93 -2.35
CA ASP A 820 0.00 -14.90 -2.35
C ASP A 820 -1.27 -14.37 -1.60
N SER A 821 -1.16 -13.25 -0.87
CA SER A 821 -2.27 -12.59 -0.18
C SER A 821 -2.40 -11.12 -0.59
N TRP A 822 -3.65 -10.69 -0.80
CA TRP A 822 -4.02 -9.39 -1.34
C TRP A 822 -4.29 -8.38 -0.21
N PRO A 823 -3.43 -7.38 0.05
CA PRO A 823 -3.46 -6.60 1.29
C PRO A 823 -4.62 -5.57 1.37
N PHE A 824 -5.58 -5.58 0.44
CA PHE A 824 -6.67 -4.60 0.41
C PHE A 824 -8.05 -5.25 0.60
N VAL A 825 -8.74 -4.90 1.69
CA VAL A 825 -10.14 -5.30 1.92
C VAL A 825 -11.06 -4.23 1.34
N ARG A 826 -11.90 -4.62 0.38
CA ARG A 826 -12.87 -3.72 -0.25
C ARG A 826 -14.19 -3.76 0.52
N LEU A 827 -14.68 -2.60 0.94
CA LEU A 827 -16.01 -2.41 1.51
C LEU A 827 -16.81 -1.46 0.59
N PRO A 828 -18.16 -1.41 0.73
CA PRO A 828 -18.95 -0.35 0.13
C PRO A 828 -18.34 1.03 0.39
N PHE A 829 -18.13 1.79 -0.69
CA PHE A 829 -17.55 3.15 -0.74
C PHE A 829 -16.08 3.31 -0.31
N GLN A 830 -15.38 2.26 0.13
CA GLN A 830 -13.99 2.40 0.60
C GLN A 830 -13.15 1.15 0.45
N THR A 831 -11.85 1.33 0.19
CA THR A 831 -10.86 0.28 0.33
C THR A 831 -10.16 0.46 1.66
N LEU A 832 -9.88 -0.64 2.37
CA LEU A 832 -9.07 -0.66 3.58
C LEU A 832 -7.72 -1.29 3.27
N VAL A 833 -6.66 -0.79 3.90
CA VAL A 833 -5.28 -1.20 3.64
C VAL A 833 -4.75 -2.05 4.80
N GLY A 834 -4.12 -3.18 4.50
CA GLY A 834 -3.43 -4.03 5.47
C GLY A 834 -2.38 -3.25 6.24
N ALA A 835 -2.66 -3.00 7.52
CA ALA A 835 -1.89 -2.10 8.35
C ALA A 835 -0.53 -2.73 8.70
N SER A 836 0.55 -2.06 8.30
CA SER A 836 1.92 -2.48 8.63
C SER A 836 2.21 -2.31 10.13
N GLN A 837 3.37 -2.78 10.57
CA GLN A 837 3.83 -2.59 11.95
C GLN A 837 3.92 -1.09 12.32
N GLY A 838 4.18 -0.22 11.34
CA GLY A 838 4.24 1.24 11.55
C GLY A 838 2.90 1.82 12.02
N ALA A 839 1.79 1.29 11.53
CA ALA A 839 0.43 1.70 11.90
C ALA A 839 0.06 1.40 13.37
N ILE A 840 0.80 0.51 14.04
CA ILE A 840 0.67 0.27 15.50
C ILE A 840 1.82 0.89 16.32
N GLY A 841 2.64 1.75 15.71
CA GLY A 841 3.75 2.44 16.39
C GLY A 841 5.00 1.59 16.58
N LEU A 842 5.18 0.54 15.78
CA LEU A 842 6.38 -0.32 15.78
C LEU A 842 7.20 -0.09 14.50
N ALA A 843 8.49 0.20 14.62
CA ALA A 843 9.37 0.44 13.48
C ALA A 843 9.44 -0.81 12.56
N PRO A 844 8.90 -0.82 11.32
CA PRO A 844 8.68 -2.06 10.58
C PRO A 844 9.95 -2.87 10.32
N ILE A 845 11.06 -2.17 10.09
CA ILE A 845 12.38 -2.74 9.85
C ILE A 845 12.86 -3.58 11.06
N ASN A 846 12.51 -3.17 12.28
CA ASN A 846 12.83 -3.90 13.51
C ASN A 846 11.92 -5.12 13.74
N HIS A 847 10.68 -5.11 13.23
CA HIS A 847 9.65 -6.10 13.59
C HIS A 847 9.28 -7.08 12.47
N ALA A 848 9.65 -6.83 11.22
CA ALA A 848 9.42 -7.75 10.11
C ALA A 848 10.26 -9.05 10.25
N PRO A 849 9.67 -10.24 10.04
CA PRO A 849 10.37 -11.52 10.12
C PRO A 849 11.09 -11.85 8.80
N THR A 850 12.21 -11.17 8.52
CA THR A 850 12.93 -11.28 7.25
C THR A 850 14.26 -12.04 7.37
N SER A 851 14.71 -12.63 6.26
CA SER A 851 16.08 -13.15 6.06
C SER A 851 17.14 -12.12 6.45
N TRP A 852 16.92 -10.86 6.02
CA TRP A 852 17.78 -9.72 6.33
C TRP A 852 17.95 -9.49 7.84
N LYS A 853 16.85 -9.52 8.61
CA LYS A 853 16.89 -9.34 10.07
C LYS A 853 17.62 -10.51 10.76
N GLN A 854 17.63 -11.70 10.17
CA GLN A 854 18.33 -12.85 10.73
C GLN A 854 19.85 -12.81 10.54
N ARG A 855 20.42 -12.04 9.60
CA ARG A 855 21.89 -11.91 9.42
C ARG A 855 22.47 -11.10 10.60
N ALA A 856 23.57 -11.56 11.21
CA ALA A 856 24.20 -10.87 12.34
C ALA A 856 24.78 -9.49 11.94
N TRP A 857 25.54 -9.45 10.83
CA TRP A 857 26.14 -8.24 10.27
C TRP A 857 25.15 -7.07 10.12
N THR A 858 23.89 -7.33 9.70
CA THR A 858 22.89 -6.28 9.47
C THR A 858 22.46 -5.55 10.75
N LEU A 859 22.91 -5.96 11.94
CA LEU A 859 22.71 -5.19 13.17
C LEU A 859 23.52 -3.88 13.15
N GLN A 860 24.83 -3.94 12.92
CA GLN A 860 25.64 -2.71 12.87
C GLN A 860 25.28 -1.86 11.65
N GLU A 861 24.98 -2.49 10.50
CA GLU A 861 24.47 -1.81 9.31
C GLU A 861 23.22 -0.98 9.65
N MET A 862 22.24 -1.58 10.37
CA MET A 862 21.02 -0.91 10.82
C MET A 862 21.28 0.20 11.86
N VAL A 863 22.16 -0.06 12.84
CA VAL A 863 22.44 0.83 13.99
C VAL A 863 23.19 2.10 13.59
N PHE A 864 24.09 2.04 12.60
CA PHE A 864 24.84 3.22 12.12
C PHE A 864 24.16 4.00 11.00
N SER A 865 23.23 3.37 10.27
CA SER A 865 22.51 4.01 9.16
C SER A 865 21.75 5.26 9.60
N LYS A 866 22.22 6.47 9.25
CA LYS A 866 21.54 7.74 9.58
C LYS A 866 20.08 7.76 9.14
N ARG A 867 19.86 7.47 7.85
CA ARG A 867 18.58 7.23 7.19
C ARG A 867 18.56 5.79 6.68
N LEU A 868 17.47 5.06 6.88
CA LEU A 868 17.32 3.66 6.48
C LEU A 868 16.01 3.45 5.70
N LEU A 869 16.13 3.01 4.46
CA LEU A 869 15.03 2.70 3.54
C LEU A 869 14.86 1.17 3.46
N GLY A 870 13.86 0.63 4.15
CA GLY A 870 13.54 -0.79 4.17
C GLY A 870 12.56 -1.19 3.07
N LEU A 871 12.99 -2.05 2.15
CA LEU A 871 12.25 -2.49 0.97
C LEU A 871 11.73 -3.93 1.15
N GLY A 872 10.51 -4.04 1.66
CA GLY A 872 9.76 -5.29 1.82
C GLY A 872 8.41 -5.24 1.10
N PRO A 873 7.40 -6.02 1.50
CA PRO A 873 6.04 -5.93 0.94
C PRO A 873 5.47 -4.51 0.90
N VAL A 874 5.90 -3.66 1.85
CA VAL A 874 5.61 -2.23 1.96
C VAL A 874 6.95 -1.50 2.10
N ALA A 875 7.18 -0.39 1.39
CA ALA A 875 8.36 0.44 1.63
C ALA A 875 8.27 1.15 2.99
N SER A 876 9.41 1.29 3.68
CA SER A 876 9.49 1.86 5.02
C SER A 876 10.72 2.74 5.21
N TRP A 877 10.56 3.82 5.99
CA TRP A 877 11.61 4.79 6.29
C TRP A 877 11.88 4.84 7.79
N ALA A 878 13.15 4.94 8.17
CA ALA A 878 13.58 5.23 9.53
C ALA A 878 14.71 6.27 9.54
N CYS A 879 14.54 7.33 10.32
CA CYS A 879 15.55 8.33 10.61
C CYS A 879 15.38 8.83 12.07
N SER A 880 16.33 9.59 12.59
CA SER A 880 16.31 10.04 13.99
C SER A 880 15.15 10.99 14.34
N GLY A 881 14.37 11.48 13.35
CA GLY A 881 13.20 12.34 13.55
C GLY A 881 11.84 11.76 13.10
N ALA A 882 11.81 10.63 12.36
CA ALA A 882 10.57 10.05 11.85
C ALA A 882 10.70 8.59 11.42
N HIS A 883 9.59 7.84 11.60
CA HIS A 883 9.28 6.63 10.86
C HIS A 883 8.08 6.89 9.92
N TRP A 884 8.17 6.41 8.68
CA TRP A 884 7.08 6.47 7.70
C TRP A 884 6.96 5.13 6.97
N THR A 885 5.77 4.82 6.44
CA THR A 885 5.50 3.61 5.68
C THR A 885 4.59 3.89 4.49
N GLU A 886 4.71 3.09 3.44
CA GLU A 886 3.99 3.33 2.19
C GLU A 886 2.48 3.06 2.30
N ASP A 887 2.07 2.21 3.26
CA ASP A 887 0.67 1.87 3.56
C ASP A 887 -0.08 2.93 4.40
N LEU A 888 0.63 3.93 4.94
CA LEU A 888 0.12 4.88 5.93
C LEU A 888 0.44 6.32 5.52
N GLU A 889 -0.54 7.21 5.62
CA GLU A 889 -0.39 8.66 5.44
C GLU A 889 -0.48 9.36 6.81
N LEU A 890 0.66 9.80 7.33
CA LEU A 890 0.78 10.50 8.62
C LEU A 890 0.85 12.03 8.41
N PRO A 891 0.31 12.84 9.36
CA PRO A 891 0.47 14.29 9.32
C PRO A 891 1.93 14.75 9.33
N SER A 892 2.88 13.96 9.89
CA SER A 892 4.31 14.30 9.91
C SER A 892 4.97 14.34 8.52
N GLU A 893 4.37 13.69 7.52
CA GLU A 893 4.77 13.78 6.11
C GLU A 893 4.36 15.13 5.47
N MET A 894 3.39 15.84 6.06
CA MET A 894 2.81 17.07 5.52
C MET A 894 3.60 18.31 5.96
N GLU A 895 3.64 19.34 5.11
CA GLU A 895 4.31 20.59 5.44
C GLU A 895 3.62 21.36 6.58
N GLY A 896 4.40 22.09 7.38
CA GLY A 896 3.93 22.84 8.55
C GLY A 896 3.62 22.00 9.79
N GLN A 897 3.49 20.67 9.68
CA GLN A 897 3.19 19.79 10.81
C GLN A 897 4.44 19.37 11.61
N PRO A 898 4.35 19.21 12.94
CA PRO A 898 5.46 18.77 13.77
C PRO A 898 5.77 17.28 13.60
N ALA A 899 7.04 16.94 13.45
CA ALA A 899 7.51 15.56 13.40
C ALA A 899 7.57 14.93 14.80
N PHE A 900 6.41 14.54 15.34
CA PHE A 900 6.31 13.91 16.67
C PHE A 900 5.42 12.66 16.68
N THR A 901 5.95 11.55 16.16
CA THR A 901 5.54 10.22 16.61
C THR A 901 6.30 9.91 17.90
N LYS A 902 5.60 9.82 19.05
CA LYS A 902 6.21 9.20 20.24
C LYS A 902 6.56 7.73 19.91
N ASN A 903 7.65 7.23 20.48
CA ASN A 903 8.20 5.89 20.25
C ASN A 903 8.94 5.73 18.90
N LEU A 904 9.89 6.62 18.59
CA LEU A 904 10.87 6.43 17.52
C LEU A 904 11.92 5.38 17.92
N GLU A 905 11.55 4.10 17.91
CA GLU A 905 12.48 3.00 18.19
C GLU A 905 13.45 2.70 17.02
N LYS A 906 14.18 3.71 16.53
CA LYS A 906 15.38 3.43 15.73
C LYS A 906 16.45 2.90 16.69
N THR A 907 16.84 1.64 16.56
CA THR A 907 17.93 1.05 17.34
C THR A 907 19.21 1.87 17.15
N SER A 908 19.80 2.32 18.25
CA SER A 908 20.91 3.28 18.28
C SER A 908 21.90 2.90 19.38
N ILE A 909 22.94 3.71 19.57
CA ILE A 909 23.96 3.51 20.61
C ILE A 909 23.85 4.68 21.60
N ALA A 910 23.88 4.37 22.90
CA ALA A 910 23.88 5.40 23.93
C ALA A 910 25.21 6.18 23.94
N VAL A 911 25.10 7.51 24.04
CA VAL A 911 26.23 8.45 24.21
C VAL A 911 26.62 8.64 25.70
N TRP A 912 26.46 7.56 26.45
CA TRP A 912 26.78 7.35 27.87
C TRP A 912 26.79 5.83 28.13
N PRO A 913 27.36 5.32 29.24
CA PRO A 913 27.49 3.87 29.46
C PRO A 913 26.15 3.22 29.90
N ASP A 914 25.17 3.17 29.01
CA ASP A 914 23.87 2.53 29.25
C ASP A 914 23.98 1.00 29.08
N MET A 915 24.05 0.27 30.20
CA MET A 915 24.06 -1.20 30.19
C MET A 915 22.71 -1.83 29.83
N GLY A 916 21.60 -1.09 29.92
CA GLY A 916 20.27 -1.53 29.51
C GLY A 916 20.12 -1.52 27.98
N GLU A 917 20.50 -0.42 27.33
CA GLU A 917 20.58 -0.38 25.85
C GLU A 917 21.72 -1.27 25.32
N TYR A 918 22.82 -1.46 26.05
CA TYR A 918 23.82 -2.48 25.69
C TYR A 918 23.24 -3.91 25.74
N ALA A 919 22.49 -4.25 26.80
CA ALA A 919 21.78 -5.52 26.90
C ALA A 919 20.77 -5.71 25.75
N ARG A 920 20.08 -4.64 25.35
CA ARG A 920 19.18 -4.65 24.20
C ARG A 920 19.91 -4.97 22.90
N LEU A 921 21.05 -4.32 22.64
CA LEU A 921 21.89 -4.58 21.46
C LEU A 921 22.45 -6.02 21.47
N ALA A 922 22.95 -6.49 22.62
CA ALA A 922 23.44 -7.84 22.81
C ALA A 922 22.34 -8.90 22.59
N GLN A 923 21.13 -8.68 23.12
CA GLN A 923 19.98 -9.56 22.89
C GLN A 923 19.56 -9.61 21.41
N ILE A 924 19.60 -8.47 20.70
CA ILE A 924 19.31 -8.43 19.27
C ILE A 924 20.40 -9.15 18.45
N TYR A 925 21.67 -9.12 18.88
CA TYR A 925 22.76 -9.87 18.25
C TYR A 925 22.69 -11.38 18.54
N ALA A 926 22.41 -11.76 19.79
CA ALA A 926 22.23 -13.12 20.25
C ALA A 926 21.18 -13.90 19.43
N GLY A 927 20.11 -13.22 19.00
CA GLY A 927 19.05 -13.80 18.17
C GLY A 927 19.36 -13.94 16.67
N ARG A 928 20.56 -13.59 16.20
CA ARG A 928 20.93 -13.57 14.76
C ARG A 928 21.90 -14.68 14.36
N ASN A 929 21.75 -15.15 13.12
CA ASN A 929 22.57 -16.15 12.45
C ASN A 929 23.88 -15.55 11.91
N LEU A 930 24.94 -16.36 11.90
CA LEU A 930 26.16 -16.14 11.11
C LEU A 930 26.32 -17.25 10.06
N THR A 931 26.99 -16.92 8.96
CA THR A 931 27.40 -17.89 7.93
C THR A 931 28.83 -18.40 8.18
N MET A 932 29.70 -17.53 8.69
CA MET A 932 31.06 -17.84 9.13
C MET A 932 31.17 -17.53 10.62
N SER A 933 31.64 -18.49 11.42
CA SER A 933 31.76 -18.34 12.88
C SER A 933 32.87 -17.36 13.31
N SER A 934 33.93 -17.24 12.53
CA SER A 934 35.02 -16.26 12.70
C SER A 934 34.54 -14.81 12.74
N ASP A 935 33.38 -14.50 12.15
CA ASP A 935 32.79 -13.16 12.15
C ASP A 935 32.14 -12.78 13.50
N THR A 936 32.12 -13.67 14.50
CA THR A 936 31.40 -13.48 15.78
C THR A 936 31.80 -12.18 16.52
N LEU A 937 33.05 -11.76 16.44
CA LEU A 937 33.45 -10.44 16.95
C LEU A 937 33.28 -9.34 15.89
N ASN A 938 33.79 -9.54 14.68
CA ASN A 938 33.80 -8.52 13.61
C ASN A 938 32.39 -7.96 13.28
N ALA A 939 31.37 -8.82 13.32
CA ALA A 939 29.98 -8.46 13.06
C ALA A 939 29.32 -7.62 14.19
N PHE A 940 29.97 -7.46 15.34
CA PHE A 940 29.53 -6.64 16.47
C PHE A 940 30.58 -5.59 16.92
N GLU A 941 31.84 -5.71 16.49
CA GLU A 941 32.95 -4.81 16.87
C GLU A 941 32.63 -3.34 16.59
N GLY A 942 32.03 -3.05 15.44
CA GLY A 942 31.60 -1.69 15.08
C GLY A 942 30.67 -1.03 16.10
N ILE A 943 29.97 -1.81 16.96
CA ILE A 943 29.14 -1.31 18.07
C ILE A 943 29.96 -1.18 19.37
N MET A 944 30.95 -2.04 19.60
CA MET A 944 31.82 -2.01 20.79
C MET A 944 32.82 -0.85 20.78
N THR A 945 33.47 -0.59 19.63
CA THR A 945 34.45 0.49 19.45
C THR A 945 33.92 1.90 19.77
N PRO A 946 32.68 2.30 19.39
CA PRO A 946 32.10 3.54 19.87
C PRO A 946 31.72 3.53 21.36
N LEU A 947 31.32 2.39 21.91
CA LEU A 947 30.94 2.27 23.33
C LEU A 947 32.13 2.35 24.29
N SER A 948 33.32 1.91 23.90
CA SER A 948 34.55 2.01 24.73
C SER A 948 35.07 3.43 24.93
N GLN A 949 34.35 4.44 24.44
CA GLN A 949 34.57 5.85 24.81
C GLN A 949 33.87 6.20 26.13
N TRP A 950 32.78 5.51 26.45
CA TRP A 950 31.91 5.79 27.61
C TRP A 950 31.98 4.70 28.68
N PHE A 951 32.30 3.46 28.29
CA PHE A 951 32.71 2.39 29.18
C PHE A 951 34.24 2.44 29.40
N PRO A 952 34.74 2.64 30.63
CA PRO A 952 36.17 2.54 30.93
C PRO A 952 36.76 1.17 30.56
N GLY A 953 37.98 1.15 30.03
CA GLY A 953 38.62 -0.07 29.53
C GLY A 953 38.13 -0.43 28.12
N TYR A 954 38.00 -1.74 27.84
CA TYR A 954 37.51 -2.24 26.56
C TYR A 954 36.46 -3.36 26.77
N PHE A 955 36.07 -4.04 25.70
CA PHE A 955 35.18 -5.21 25.73
C PHE A 955 35.98 -6.49 25.47
N LEU A 956 36.11 -7.36 26.47
CA LEU A 956 36.70 -8.70 26.32
C LEU A 956 35.63 -9.64 25.77
N PHE A 957 35.78 -10.03 24.50
CA PHE A 957 34.82 -10.90 23.80
C PHE A 957 33.35 -10.45 23.96
N GLY A 958 33.06 -9.15 23.92
CA GLY A 958 31.71 -8.61 24.13
C GLY A 958 31.29 -8.40 25.59
N THR A 959 32.16 -8.67 26.57
CA THR A 959 31.89 -8.34 27.99
C THR A 959 32.66 -7.08 28.39
N PRO A 960 32.00 -5.99 28.84
CA PRO A 960 32.70 -4.76 29.23
C PRO A 960 33.57 -4.98 30.48
N GLU A 961 34.83 -4.53 30.44
CA GLU A 961 35.77 -4.74 31.56
C GLU A 961 35.35 -4.00 32.83
N PHE A 962 34.92 -2.73 32.74
CA PHE A 962 34.58 -1.89 33.89
C PHE A 962 33.65 -2.58 34.90
N THR A 963 32.69 -3.36 34.40
CA THR A 963 31.62 -4.05 35.14
C THR A 963 31.64 -5.57 34.90
N PHE A 964 32.84 -6.16 34.81
CA PHE A 964 33.03 -7.53 34.33
C PHE A 964 32.17 -8.59 35.05
N ASP A 965 32.11 -8.53 36.39
CA ASP A 965 31.32 -9.49 37.19
C ASP A 965 29.82 -9.45 36.86
N ILE A 966 29.29 -8.27 36.51
CA ILE A 966 27.89 -8.09 36.12
C ILE A 966 27.71 -8.56 34.67
N GLY A 967 28.68 -8.25 33.80
CA GLY A 967 28.72 -8.72 32.42
C GLY A 967 28.60 -10.25 32.29
N LEU A 968 29.19 -11.01 33.23
CA LEU A 968 29.10 -12.47 33.28
C LEU A 968 27.70 -13.02 33.62
N LEU A 969 26.77 -12.23 34.17
CA LEU A 969 25.49 -12.73 34.72
C LEU A 969 24.41 -13.12 33.68
N TRP A 970 24.76 -13.20 32.41
CA TRP A 970 23.85 -13.51 31.32
C TRP A 970 23.28 -14.95 31.36
N GLN A 971 22.05 -15.12 30.88
CA GLN A 971 21.33 -16.39 30.71
C GLN A 971 20.51 -16.38 29.41
N TYR A 972 19.89 -17.50 29.04
CA TYR A 972 18.89 -17.56 27.96
C TYR A 972 17.56 -18.11 28.48
N ARG A 973 16.44 -17.60 27.96
CA ARG A 973 15.09 -17.92 28.48
C ARG A 973 14.24 -18.86 27.59
N ARG A 974 14.54 -18.97 26.29
CA ARG A 974 13.72 -19.76 25.34
C ARG A 974 14.55 -20.50 24.28
N ARG A 975 14.24 -21.79 24.09
CA ARG A 975 14.88 -22.71 23.12
C ARG A 975 16.38 -22.98 23.33
N GLY A 976 16.90 -22.77 24.54
CA GLY A 976 18.31 -23.01 24.87
C GLY A 976 19.28 -22.01 24.22
N ALA A 977 20.57 -22.34 24.30
CA ALA A 977 21.66 -21.58 23.70
C ALA A 977 22.57 -22.53 22.91
N ILE A 978 22.98 -22.11 21.71
CA ILE A 978 23.76 -22.90 20.76
C ILE A 978 25.11 -22.19 20.51
N PRO A 979 26.27 -22.86 20.61
CA PRO A 979 27.56 -22.26 20.26
C PRO A 979 27.59 -21.87 18.77
N ARG A 980 27.91 -20.60 18.47
CA ARG A 980 27.89 -20.07 17.09
C ARG A 980 28.81 -20.80 16.11
N SER A 981 29.88 -21.37 16.65
CA SER A 981 30.93 -22.10 15.95
C SER A 981 30.73 -23.61 15.95
N GLY A 982 29.70 -24.13 16.64
CA GLY A 982 29.61 -25.56 16.94
C GLY A 982 30.74 -26.06 17.85
N VAL A 983 31.46 -25.16 18.54
CA VAL A 983 32.55 -25.51 19.47
C VAL A 983 32.02 -26.37 20.61
N ASP A 984 32.70 -27.48 20.84
CA ASP A 984 32.64 -28.27 22.06
C ASP A 984 33.82 -27.87 22.95
N TRP A 985 33.56 -27.09 24.01
CA TRP A 985 34.59 -26.60 24.92
C TRP A 985 35.28 -27.68 25.76
N SER A 986 34.85 -28.95 25.69
CA SER A 986 35.62 -30.04 26.28
C SER A 986 36.88 -30.40 25.46
N CYS A 987 36.90 -30.08 24.16
CA CYS A 987 37.84 -30.59 23.17
C CYS A 987 38.99 -29.63 22.78
N GLY A 988 39.70 -29.05 23.75
CA GLY A 988 41.03 -28.45 23.52
C GLY A 988 41.10 -26.92 23.40
N GLU A 989 41.58 -26.42 22.24
CA GLU A 989 41.78 -24.99 21.98
C GLU A 989 40.66 -24.42 21.09
N HIS A 990 40.17 -23.22 21.45
CA HIS A 990 39.00 -22.60 20.82
C HIS A 990 39.18 -21.09 20.61
N GLU A 991 38.56 -20.53 19.57
CA GLU A 991 38.67 -19.10 19.24
C GLU A 991 37.79 -18.20 20.14
N PHE A 992 36.66 -18.73 20.63
CA PHE A 992 35.64 -17.97 21.37
C PHE A 992 35.32 -18.63 22.72
N PRO A 993 35.28 -17.85 23.82
CA PRO A 993 35.20 -18.41 25.16
C PRO A 993 33.80 -18.86 25.58
N SER A 994 33.71 -19.83 26.49
CA SER A 994 32.43 -20.30 27.05
C SER A 994 31.81 -19.29 28.03
N TRP A 995 32.62 -18.42 28.65
CA TRP A 995 32.16 -17.47 29.65
C TRP A 995 31.42 -16.25 29.07
N SER A 996 31.62 -15.92 27.80
CA SER A 996 30.97 -14.79 27.13
C SER A 996 29.64 -15.15 26.46
N TRP A 997 28.68 -14.23 26.51
CA TRP A 997 27.39 -14.33 25.83
C TRP A 997 27.51 -14.36 24.31
N ILE A 998 28.54 -13.70 23.74
CA ILE A 998 28.64 -13.48 22.29
C ILE A 998 28.90 -14.78 21.53
N SER A 999 29.60 -15.72 22.16
CA SER A 999 29.92 -17.06 21.65
C SER A 999 28.68 -17.92 21.39
N TYR A 1000 27.53 -17.54 21.96
CA TYR A 1000 26.27 -18.24 21.84
C TYR A 1000 25.28 -17.51 20.92
N GLN A 1001 24.41 -18.30 20.31
CA GLN A 1001 23.22 -17.88 19.61
C GLN A 1001 22.00 -18.47 20.33
N GLY A 1002 20.94 -17.67 20.52
CA GLY A 1002 19.72 -18.11 21.18
C GLY A 1002 18.66 -17.02 21.20
N SER A 1003 17.42 -17.39 21.55
CA SER A 1003 16.33 -16.43 21.66
C SER A 1003 16.16 -15.95 23.10
N HIS A 1004 15.95 -14.65 23.29
CA HIS A 1004 15.75 -14.05 24.61
C HIS A 1004 16.95 -14.29 25.55
N LEU A 1005 18.11 -13.70 25.17
CA LEU A 1005 19.20 -13.44 26.11
C LEU A 1005 18.65 -12.56 27.26
N ASP A 1006 18.83 -13.02 28.49
CA ASP A 1006 18.33 -12.44 29.74
C ASP A 1006 19.55 -12.09 30.59
N THR A 1007 19.92 -10.80 30.65
CA THR A 1007 21.29 -10.40 31.01
C THR A 1007 21.47 -10.00 32.48
N PHE A 1008 20.41 -9.55 33.14
CA PHE A 1008 20.46 -8.88 34.45
C PHE A 1008 21.39 -7.65 34.52
N TRP A 1009 21.76 -7.06 33.37
CA TRP A 1009 22.67 -5.91 33.26
C TRP A 1009 22.01 -4.55 33.59
N GLU A 1010 20.91 -4.51 34.35
CA GLU A 1010 20.33 -3.26 34.88
C GLU A 1010 21.18 -2.76 36.07
N THR A 1011 22.36 -2.23 35.75
CA THR A 1011 23.46 -1.92 36.68
C THR A 1011 23.16 -0.83 37.71
N ASP A 1012 23.66 -1.02 38.92
CA ASP A 1012 23.47 -0.19 40.12
C ASP A 1012 24.09 1.22 40.11
N PHE A 1013 24.56 1.69 38.95
CA PHE A 1013 24.95 3.09 38.72
C PHE A 1013 23.90 3.96 38.03
N THR A 1014 22.75 3.42 37.58
CA THR A 1014 21.63 4.24 37.08
C THR A 1014 20.67 4.64 38.23
N TYR A 1015 19.89 5.70 38.03
CA TYR A 1015 18.88 6.18 38.99
C TYR A 1015 17.45 6.04 38.41
N PRO A 1016 16.43 5.66 39.20
CA PRO A 1016 16.47 5.35 40.64
C PRO A 1016 17.22 4.04 40.95
N GLN A 1017 17.55 3.80 42.22
CA GLN A 1017 18.27 2.61 42.67
C GLN A 1017 17.61 1.33 42.10
N PRO A 1018 18.31 0.55 41.25
CA PRO A 1018 17.72 -0.63 40.64
C PRO A 1018 17.63 -1.79 41.64
N ALA A 1019 16.99 -2.87 41.20
CA ALA A 1019 16.63 -4.00 42.04
C ALA A 1019 17.83 -4.77 42.60
N LEU A 1020 18.91 -4.90 41.83
CA LEU A 1020 20.01 -5.84 42.02
C LEU A 1020 21.33 -5.09 42.26
N VAL A 1021 22.13 -5.55 43.22
CA VAL A 1021 23.48 -5.03 43.53
C VAL A 1021 24.44 -6.20 43.64
N VAL A 1022 25.56 -6.15 42.92
CA VAL A 1022 26.56 -7.23 42.80
C VAL A 1022 27.88 -6.83 43.47
N TYR A 1023 28.56 -7.78 44.10
CA TYR A 1023 29.84 -7.60 44.82
C TYR A 1023 30.87 -8.63 44.34
N PRO A 1024 32.13 -8.25 44.11
CA PRO A 1024 33.17 -9.15 43.63
C PRO A 1024 33.55 -10.16 44.72
N LEU A 1025 33.62 -11.45 44.38
CA LEU A 1025 34.20 -12.49 45.25
C LEU A 1025 35.57 -12.96 44.76
N VAL A 1026 35.90 -12.72 43.49
CA VAL A 1026 37.11 -13.21 42.83
C VAL A 1026 37.84 -12.08 42.10
N GLN A 1027 39.14 -12.23 41.86
CA GLN A 1027 39.91 -11.32 41.01
C GLN A 1027 40.24 -12.01 39.69
N TRP A 1028 39.69 -11.48 38.60
CA TRP A 1028 39.90 -11.97 37.24
C TRP A 1028 41.21 -11.45 36.64
N LYS A 1029 41.89 -12.30 35.88
CA LYS A 1029 43.06 -11.97 35.06
C LYS A 1029 42.84 -12.42 33.62
N LYS A 1030 43.25 -11.58 32.67
CA LYS A 1030 43.25 -11.81 31.21
C LYS A 1030 44.66 -12.05 30.71
N ARG A 1031 44.82 -12.84 29.64
CA ARG A 1031 46.13 -13.18 29.07
C ARG A 1031 46.37 -12.46 27.75
N GLU A 1032 47.48 -11.75 27.63
CA GLU A 1032 47.87 -11.03 26.41
C GLU A 1032 48.60 -11.97 25.43
N LYS A 1033 48.19 -12.05 24.16
CA LYS A 1033 48.77 -12.97 23.16
C LYS A 1033 50.19 -12.62 22.71
N SER A 1034 50.54 -11.33 22.67
CA SER A 1034 51.87 -10.82 22.25
C SER A 1034 52.97 -11.14 23.26
N THR A 1035 52.66 -11.10 24.56
CA THR A 1035 53.63 -11.32 25.66
C THR A 1035 53.42 -12.65 26.39
N GLY A 1036 52.27 -13.29 26.20
CA GLY A 1036 51.82 -14.46 26.97
C GLY A 1036 51.46 -14.16 28.43
N SER A 1037 51.54 -12.90 28.87
CA SER A 1037 51.47 -12.49 30.28
C SER A 1037 50.03 -12.32 30.79
N TRP A 1038 49.87 -12.51 32.11
CA TRP A 1038 48.60 -12.29 32.81
C TRP A 1038 48.53 -10.87 33.38
N LYS A 1039 47.48 -10.13 33.00
CA LYS A 1039 47.14 -8.80 33.51
C LYS A 1039 45.79 -8.88 34.24
N ASP A 1040 45.56 -8.06 35.26
CA ASP A 1040 44.23 -7.99 35.90
C ASP A 1040 43.19 -7.44 34.90
N VAL A 1041 41.94 -7.91 35.00
CA VAL A 1041 40.79 -7.32 34.28
C VAL A 1041 40.34 -6.05 35.01
N ASP A 1042 40.01 -4.99 34.28
CA ASP A 1042 39.62 -3.69 34.87
C ASP A 1042 38.19 -3.66 35.42
N ASN A 1043 37.85 -4.59 36.31
CA ASN A 1043 36.57 -4.71 37.04
C ASN A 1043 36.42 -3.61 38.13
N SER A 1044 36.78 -2.38 37.79
CA SER A 1044 36.99 -1.29 38.76
C SER A 1044 35.72 -0.59 39.22
N TYR A 1045 34.56 -0.85 38.60
CA TYR A 1045 33.27 -0.28 38.99
C TYR A 1045 32.98 -0.44 40.49
N HIS A 1046 33.23 -1.63 41.05
CA HIS A 1046 32.98 -1.89 42.47
C HIS A 1046 33.80 -0.99 43.41
N ARG A 1047 35.01 -0.58 43.01
CA ARG A 1047 35.85 0.37 43.75
C ARG A 1047 35.27 1.79 43.69
N VAL A 1048 34.73 2.19 42.52
CA VAL A 1048 34.05 3.47 42.32
C VAL A 1048 32.80 3.55 43.19
N ARG A 1049 31.96 2.50 43.19
CA ARG A 1049 30.76 2.42 44.04
C ARG A 1049 31.10 2.60 45.52
N THR A 1050 31.99 1.79 46.07
CA THR A 1050 32.33 1.84 47.51
C THR A 1050 33.15 3.07 47.92
N HIS A 1051 33.64 3.87 46.97
CA HIS A 1051 34.07 5.24 47.23
C HIS A 1051 32.87 6.16 47.50
N PHE A 1052 31.87 6.18 46.61
CA PHE A 1052 30.72 7.10 46.66
C PHE A 1052 29.52 6.63 47.50
N GLU A 1053 29.57 5.43 48.07
CA GLU A 1053 28.70 4.99 49.18
C GLU A 1053 28.95 5.80 50.48
N LYS A 1054 30.09 6.49 50.59
CA LYS A 1054 30.44 7.36 51.73
C LYS A 1054 29.79 8.75 51.58
N PRO A 1055 29.09 9.29 52.60
CA PRO A 1055 28.37 10.57 52.48
C PRO A 1055 29.22 11.76 52.03
N ASP A 1056 30.46 11.80 52.50
CA ASP A 1056 31.42 12.91 52.35
C ASP A 1056 32.47 12.67 51.24
N ALA A 1057 32.21 11.76 50.31
CA ALA A 1057 33.10 11.48 49.18
C ALA A 1057 33.26 12.72 48.27
N ALA A 1058 34.50 13.07 47.96
CA ALA A 1058 34.80 14.21 47.09
C ALA A 1058 34.35 13.93 45.65
N LEU A 1059 33.61 14.86 45.05
CA LEU A 1059 33.16 14.75 43.66
C LEU A 1059 34.35 14.86 42.69
N PRO A 1060 34.43 14.01 41.64
CA PRO A 1060 35.37 14.23 40.54
C PRO A 1060 35.00 15.49 39.76
N ASP A 1061 35.99 16.07 39.07
CA ASP A 1061 35.79 17.28 38.26
C ASP A 1061 34.58 17.17 37.33
N GLY A 1062 33.78 18.24 37.29
CA GLY A 1062 32.56 18.35 36.47
C GLY A 1062 31.31 17.65 37.04
N TRP A 1063 31.42 16.72 37.99
CA TRP A 1063 30.25 16.03 38.53
C TRP A 1063 29.48 16.90 39.54
N THR A 1064 28.16 16.89 39.45
CA THR A 1064 27.24 17.58 40.37
C THR A 1064 26.39 16.56 41.12
N LYS A 1065 26.25 16.73 42.44
CA LYS A 1065 25.35 15.95 43.31
C LYS A 1065 24.02 16.69 43.48
N HIS A 1066 22.92 15.94 43.46
CA HIS A 1066 21.56 16.47 43.59
C HIS A 1066 20.77 15.62 44.61
N ASP A 1067 20.25 16.27 45.65
CA ASP A 1067 19.45 15.64 46.70
C ASP A 1067 17.94 15.85 46.43
N ASN A 1068 17.15 14.78 46.47
CA ASN A 1068 15.69 14.79 46.22
C ASN A 1068 14.84 14.79 47.52
N GLY A 1069 15.45 15.00 48.69
CA GLY A 1069 14.77 14.97 49.98
C GLY A 1069 14.54 13.54 50.50
N SER A 1070 13.57 12.81 49.94
CA SER A 1070 13.20 11.45 50.40
C SER A 1070 13.94 10.32 49.70
N ASP A 1071 14.37 10.54 48.45
CA ASP A 1071 15.11 9.55 47.67
C ASP A 1071 16.63 9.69 47.87
N PRO A 1072 17.43 8.63 47.65
CA PRO A 1072 18.89 8.72 47.65
C PRO A 1072 19.39 9.78 46.64
N PRO A 1073 20.55 10.43 46.89
CA PRO A 1073 21.10 11.40 45.94
C PRO A 1073 21.42 10.77 44.59
N TYR A 1074 21.30 11.61 43.55
CA TYR A 1074 21.76 11.30 42.19
C TYR A 1074 22.84 12.28 41.75
N TYR A 1075 23.62 11.86 40.77
CA TYR A 1075 24.76 12.59 40.25
C TYR A 1075 24.58 12.80 38.75
N GLN A 1076 25.01 13.95 38.25
CA GLN A 1076 24.98 14.31 36.83
C GLN A 1076 26.31 14.93 36.40
N HIS A 1077 26.65 14.79 35.11
CA HIS A 1077 27.86 15.36 34.52
C HIS A 1077 27.52 16.13 33.23
N PRO A 1078 27.98 17.38 33.03
CA PRO A 1078 27.60 18.22 31.91
C PRO A 1078 27.83 17.61 30.52
N SER A 1079 28.77 16.67 30.35
CA SER A 1079 28.95 15.95 29.08
C SER A 1079 27.68 15.27 28.57
N HIS A 1080 26.81 14.80 29.48
CA HIS A 1080 25.57 14.10 29.12
C HIS A 1080 24.33 15.00 29.16
N SER A 1081 24.49 16.32 29.26
CA SER A 1081 23.38 17.29 29.30
C SER A 1081 22.58 17.38 28.00
N HIS A 1082 23.18 16.96 26.88
CA HIS A 1082 22.52 16.88 25.57
C HIS A 1082 21.56 15.68 25.45
N VAL A 1083 21.72 14.65 26.29
CA VAL A 1083 20.78 13.51 26.37
C VAL A 1083 19.53 13.96 27.13
N GLN A 1084 18.35 13.58 26.66
CA GLN A 1084 17.07 14.01 27.25
C GLN A 1084 16.12 12.82 27.50
N PRO A 1085 15.62 12.62 28.75
CA PRO A 1085 15.94 13.39 29.96
C PRO A 1085 17.42 13.24 30.35
N HIS A 1086 18.01 14.29 30.94
CA HIS A 1086 19.42 14.30 31.34
C HIS A 1086 19.72 13.10 32.27
N PRO A 1087 20.64 12.18 31.90
CA PRO A 1087 20.89 10.94 32.64
C PRO A 1087 21.24 11.20 34.10
N LYS A 1088 20.65 10.39 34.98
CA LYS A 1088 20.83 10.44 36.42
C LYS A 1088 21.59 9.21 36.87
N PHE A 1089 22.77 9.42 37.42
CA PHE A 1089 23.63 8.35 37.91
C PHE A 1089 23.48 8.20 39.41
N ARG A 1090 23.58 6.98 39.92
CA ARG A 1090 23.59 6.70 41.36
C ARG A 1090 24.97 6.95 42.00
N TYR A 1091 26.04 6.92 41.20
CA TYR A 1091 27.42 7.26 41.58
C TYR A 1091 28.15 7.93 40.39
N PRO A 1092 29.08 8.89 40.61
CA PRO A 1092 29.94 9.42 39.56
C PRO A 1092 30.76 8.32 38.86
N ILE A 1093 30.77 8.34 37.52
CA ILE A 1093 31.62 7.47 36.69
C ILE A 1093 32.89 8.25 36.31
N PRO A 1094 34.11 7.66 36.36
CA PRO A 1094 35.34 8.38 36.03
C PRO A 1094 35.31 8.97 34.60
N PRO A 1095 35.60 10.26 34.41
CA PRO A 1095 35.68 10.85 33.07
C PRO A 1095 36.91 10.30 32.32
N PHE A 1096 36.68 9.71 31.15
CA PHE A 1096 37.69 9.03 30.37
C PHE A 1096 38.59 10.02 29.59
N GLN A 1097 39.91 9.80 29.61
CA GLN A 1097 40.82 10.46 28.67
C GLN A 1097 40.58 9.88 27.26
N ARG A 1098 40.45 10.75 26.24
CA ARG A 1098 40.23 10.34 24.83
C ARG A 1098 41.44 9.58 24.28
N LEU A 1099 41.53 8.28 24.57
CA LEU A 1099 42.60 7.40 24.07
C LEU A 1099 42.47 7.21 22.56
N ARG A 1100 43.37 7.87 21.81
CA ARG A 1100 43.62 7.58 20.39
C ARG A 1100 44.49 6.34 20.20
N ASP A 1101 45.23 5.95 21.23
CA ASP A 1101 46.31 4.97 21.16
C ASP A 1101 45.91 3.58 21.68
N ILE A 1102 44.64 3.18 21.50
CA ILE A 1102 44.20 1.79 21.73
C ILE A 1102 44.72 0.92 20.58
N TYR A 1103 46.02 0.68 20.57
CA TYR A 1103 46.60 -0.45 19.85
C TYR A 1103 45.96 -1.74 20.39
N ARG A 1104 45.51 -2.60 19.48
CA ARG A 1104 44.86 -3.88 19.79
C ARG A 1104 45.86 -4.86 20.43
N GLU A 1105 46.05 -4.78 21.74
CA GLU A 1105 46.47 -5.95 22.52
C GLU A 1105 45.43 -7.06 22.28
N SER A 1106 45.78 -8.09 21.52
CA SER A 1106 44.90 -9.23 21.34
C SER A 1106 44.98 -10.10 22.60
N TYR A 1107 43.84 -10.27 23.28
CA TYR A 1107 43.74 -11.12 24.45
C TYR A 1107 43.29 -12.54 24.06
N ASP A 1108 43.76 -13.50 24.83
CA ASP A 1108 43.34 -14.90 24.80
C ASP A 1108 41.92 -15.07 25.37
N PRO A 1109 41.13 -16.07 24.94
CA PRO A 1109 39.88 -16.44 25.64
C PRO A 1109 40.09 -16.88 27.10
N ASP A 1110 41.29 -17.35 27.48
CA ASP A 1110 41.59 -17.79 28.84
C ASP A 1110 41.49 -16.67 29.91
N LEU A 1111 40.72 -16.93 30.97
CA LEU A 1111 40.69 -16.13 32.20
C LEU A 1111 41.20 -16.93 33.40
N LEU A 1112 42.12 -16.35 34.17
CA LEU A 1112 42.63 -16.94 35.42
C LEU A 1112 41.99 -16.27 36.64
N PHE A 1113 41.47 -17.06 37.57
CA PHE A 1113 40.98 -16.57 38.86
C PHE A 1113 41.19 -17.58 39.99
N GLU A 1114 41.01 -17.13 41.24
CA GLU A 1114 40.88 -17.99 42.43
C GLU A 1114 39.44 -17.86 42.94
N GLY A 1115 38.75 -18.99 43.15
CA GLY A 1115 37.34 -19.03 43.53
C GLY A 1115 37.01 -20.16 44.51
N GLY A 1116 35.83 -20.07 45.11
CA GLY A 1116 35.29 -21.12 45.99
C GLY A 1116 34.47 -22.13 45.20
N ILE A 1117 34.93 -23.38 45.13
CA ILE A 1117 34.25 -24.49 44.46
C ILE A 1117 33.48 -25.35 45.47
N ALA A 1118 32.28 -25.79 45.11
CA ALA A 1118 31.43 -26.63 45.94
C ALA A 1118 30.79 -27.75 45.13
N VAL A 1119 30.63 -28.93 45.75
CA VAL A 1119 29.93 -30.08 45.15
C VAL A 1119 28.45 -30.05 45.54
N VAL A 1120 27.58 -30.12 44.55
CA VAL A 1120 26.11 -30.03 44.68
C VAL A 1120 25.43 -31.10 43.81
N LYS A 1121 24.12 -31.29 43.99
CA LYS A 1121 23.29 -32.11 43.08
C LYS A 1121 22.18 -31.23 42.50
N PHE A 1122 21.64 -31.59 41.34
CA PHE A 1122 20.52 -30.85 40.72
C PHE A 1122 19.24 -31.69 40.72
N ARG A 1123 18.10 -31.05 40.97
CA ARG A 1123 16.77 -31.68 40.96
C ARG A 1123 15.87 -30.98 39.93
N TYR A 1124 15.38 -31.75 38.96
CA TYR A 1124 14.48 -31.23 37.92
C TYR A 1124 13.09 -30.92 38.48
N LYS A 1125 12.52 -29.78 38.07
CA LYS A 1125 11.22 -29.27 38.54
C LYS A 1125 10.31 -28.77 37.41
N GLY A 1126 10.77 -28.88 36.15
CA GLY A 1126 9.99 -28.50 34.97
C GLY A 1126 8.93 -29.52 34.58
N THR A 1127 8.17 -29.23 33.53
CA THR A 1127 7.03 -30.06 33.08
C THR A 1127 7.41 -31.04 31.97
N ALA A 1128 6.51 -32.01 31.71
CA ALA A 1128 6.58 -32.91 30.55
C ALA A 1128 6.40 -32.21 29.18
N LYS A 1129 6.23 -30.87 29.15
CA LYS A 1129 6.31 -30.07 27.91
C LYS A 1129 7.72 -29.52 27.65
N GLU A 1130 8.57 -29.47 28.67
CA GLU A 1130 9.95 -28.98 28.58
C GLU A 1130 10.96 -30.14 28.42
N TYR A 1131 10.67 -31.30 29.02
CA TYR A 1131 11.51 -32.49 28.96
C TYR A 1131 10.69 -33.73 28.58
N ASP A 1132 11.18 -34.50 27.61
CA ASP A 1132 10.67 -35.83 27.27
C ASP A 1132 11.30 -36.86 28.21
N GLU A 1133 10.58 -37.24 29.27
CA GLU A 1133 11.01 -38.23 30.25
C GLU A 1133 11.31 -39.61 29.62
N LYS A 1134 10.63 -39.96 28.52
CA LYS A 1134 10.75 -41.26 27.85
C LYS A 1134 12.00 -41.34 26.97
N ASN A 1135 12.34 -40.24 26.28
CA ASN A 1135 13.52 -40.15 25.42
C ASN A 1135 14.72 -39.44 26.07
N ARG A 1136 14.57 -38.96 27.32
CA ARG A 1136 15.58 -38.25 28.12
C ARG A 1136 16.15 -36.99 27.44
N LYS A 1137 15.30 -36.20 26.77
CA LYS A 1137 15.72 -35.04 25.96
C LYS A 1137 14.84 -33.81 26.12
N LEU A 1138 15.46 -32.64 26.01
CA LEU A 1138 14.76 -31.35 25.99
C LEU A 1138 13.96 -31.13 24.70
N GLN A 1139 12.72 -30.67 24.84
CA GLN A 1139 11.79 -30.40 23.73
C GLN A 1139 12.18 -29.13 22.96
N THR A 1140 12.09 -29.16 21.62
CA THR A 1140 12.64 -28.13 20.72
C THR A 1140 11.95 -26.76 20.75
N GLU A 1141 10.75 -26.65 21.34
CA GLU A 1141 9.98 -25.40 21.40
C GLU A 1141 9.83 -24.81 22.80
N ALA A 1142 10.44 -25.44 23.81
CA ALA A 1142 10.18 -25.16 25.22
C ALA A 1142 10.85 -23.88 25.78
N LEU A 1143 10.42 -23.51 27.00
CA LEU A 1143 11.20 -22.68 27.90
C LEU A 1143 12.51 -23.39 28.26
N VAL A 1144 13.54 -22.61 28.62
CA VAL A 1144 14.77 -23.16 29.17
C VAL A 1144 14.49 -23.73 30.56
N PRO A 1145 14.88 -24.98 30.86
CA PRO A 1145 14.60 -25.61 32.15
C PRO A 1145 15.36 -24.91 33.29
N GLU A 1146 14.64 -24.68 34.38
CA GLU A 1146 15.18 -24.29 35.68
C GLU A 1146 15.22 -25.53 36.58
N MET A 1147 16.30 -25.71 37.35
CA MET A 1147 16.49 -26.81 38.29
C MET A 1147 16.80 -26.28 39.69
N ASP A 1148 16.30 -26.96 40.72
CA ASP A 1148 16.75 -26.75 42.10
C ASP A 1148 18.21 -27.19 42.22
N ILE A 1149 19.06 -26.35 42.84
CA ILE A 1149 20.35 -26.78 43.38
C ILE A 1149 20.10 -27.32 44.79
N VAL A 1150 20.62 -28.51 45.07
CA VAL A 1150 20.53 -29.16 46.38
C VAL A 1150 21.90 -29.52 46.93
N ASP A 1151 22.03 -29.45 48.25
CA ASP A 1151 23.20 -29.91 49.00
C ASP A 1151 23.45 -31.41 48.72
N ALA A 1152 24.68 -31.76 48.33
CA ALA A 1152 25.03 -33.11 47.91
C ALA A 1152 24.97 -34.16 49.04
N GLY A 1153 25.10 -33.73 50.31
CA GLY A 1153 25.09 -34.59 51.50
C GLY A 1153 23.77 -34.56 52.29
N THR A 1154 23.10 -33.40 52.38
CA THR A 1154 21.81 -33.28 53.11
C THR A 1154 20.58 -33.38 52.21
N GLY A 1155 20.71 -33.18 50.90
CA GLY A 1155 19.60 -33.15 49.94
C GLY A 1155 18.65 -31.96 50.08
N ALA A 1156 18.96 -31.03 50.99
CA ALA A 1156 18.21 -29.79 51.20
C ALA A 1156 18.32 -28.86 49.99
N TRP A 1157 17.26 -28.11 49.71
CA TRP A 1157 17.28 -27.05 48.72
C TRP A 1157 18.20 -25.91 49.20
N ILE A 1158 19.05 -25.41 48.31
CA ILE A 1158 20.01 -24.34 48.60
C ILE A 1158 20.03 -23.22 47.55
N GLY A 1159 19.41 -23.42 46.39
CA GLY A 1159 19.46 -22.45 45.29
C GLY A 1159 18.79 -22.95 44.01
N TRP A 1160 19.02 -22.25 42.90
CA TRP A 1160 18.52 -22.62 41.57
C TRP A 1160 19.55 -22.40 40.48
N ILE A 1161 19.43 -23.16 39.39
CA ILE A 1161 20.22 -23.01 38.18
C ILE A 1161 19.35 -23.01 36.93
N ARG A 1162 19.61 -22.08 36.00
CA ARG A 1162 18.96 -22.03 34.69
C ARG A 1162 19.96 -22.52 33.65
N LEU A 1163 19.66 -23.65 33.02
CA LEU A 1163 20.64 -24.39 32.21
C LEU A 1163 20.93 -23.68 30.88
N ASN A 1164 22.18 -23.65 30.44
CA ASN A 1164 22.56 -23.08 29.14
C ASN A 1164 22.79 -24.16 28.06
N LEU A 1165 21.92 -25.18 28.04
CA LEU A 1165 22.02 -26.35 27.17
C LEU A 1165 21.35 -26.14 25.80
N GLN A 1166 21.73 -26.99 24.84
CA GLN A 1166 21.13 -27.04 23.50
C GLN A 1166 19.84 -27.90 23.51
N PRO A 1167 18.87 -27.63 22.61
CA PRO A 1167 17.77 -28.56 22.36
C PRO A 1167 18.27 -29.97 22.04
N GLY A 1168 17.73 -30.98 22.73
CA GLY A 1168 18.16 -32.38 22.58
C GLY A 1168 19.36 -32.82 23.44
N SER A 1169 19.99 -31.93 24.22
CA SER A 1169 20.91 -32.32 25.30
C SER A 1169 20.19 -33.12 26.38
N THR A 1170 20.93 -34.00 27.06
CA THR A 1170 20.52 -34.70 28.28
C THR A 1170 20.62 -33.79 29.51
N LEU A 1171 19.74 -33.98 30.49
CA LEU A 1171 19.88 -33.39 31.82
C LEU A 1171 20.83 -34.24 32.69
N PRO A 1172 21.52 -33.65 33.68
CA PRO A 1172 22.25 -34.41 34.70
C PRO A 1172 21.31 -35.34 35.48
N GLU A 1173 21.80 -36.51 35.90
CA GLU A 1173 21.00 -37.44 36.69
C GLU A 1173 20.82 -36.92 38.13
N PRO A 1174 19.66 -37.12 38.80
CA PRO A 1174 19.40 -36.52 40.12
C PRO A 1174 20.29 -36.97 41.29
N GLN A 1175 21.21 -37.92 41.05
CA GLN A 1175 22.22 -38.40 42.01
C GLN A 1175 23.65 -38.02 41.60
N GLU A 1176 23.82 -37.44 40.40
CA GLU A 1176 25.11 -37.06 39.82
C GLU A 1176 25.66 -35.81 40.50
N GLU A 1177 26.87 -35.90 41.03
CA GLU A 1177 27.55 -34.77 41.68
C GLU A 1177 28.06 -33.78 40.63
N GLN A 1178 27.77 -32.51 40.85
CA GLN A 1178 28.08 -31.40 39.96
C GLN A 1178 28.90 -30.36 40.71
N GLU A 1179 29.88 -29.78 40.03
CA GLU A 1179 30.72 -28.74 40.60
C GLU A 1179 30.21 -27.35 40.22
N VAL A 1180 30.07 -26.49 41.22
CA VAL A 1180 29.72 -25.08 41.05
C VAL A 1180 30.76 -24.18 41.71
N ILE A 1181 31.20 -23.15 41.00
CA ILE A 1181 32.23 -22.21 41.48
C ILE A 1181 31.65 -20.80 41.64
N ALA A 1182 31.85 -20.20 42.82
CA ALA A 1182 31.37 -18.86 43.13
C ALA A 1182 32.18 -17.79 42.41
N ILE A 1183 31.48 -16.80 41.84
CA ILE A 1183 32.07 -15.66 41.11
C ILE A 1183 31.77 -14.29 41.76
N SER A 1184 30.55 -14.09 42.27
CA SER A 1184 30.13 -12.83 42.90
C SER A 1184 29.02 -13.05 43.92
N GLU A 1185 28.91 -12.18 44.93
CA GLU A 1185 27.74 -12.09 45.80
C GLU A 1185 26.76 -11.09 45.20
N ALA A 1186 25.46 -11.31 45.36
CA ALA A 1186 24.44 -10.34 45.00
C ALA A 1186 23.35 -10.19 46.06
N THR A 1187 22.78 -8.99 46.12
CA THR A 1187 21.62 -8.63 46.95
C THR A 1187 20.57 -7.99 46.06
N VAL A 1188 19.32 -8.41 46.22
CA VAL A 1188 18.17 -7.89 45.47
C VAL A 1188 17.08 -7.37 46.40
N ARG A 1189 16.44 -6.24 46.08
CA ARG A 1189 15.28 -5.71 46.82
C ARG A 1189 13.96 -6.17 46.20
N VAL A 1190 13.15 -6.89 46.96
CA VAL A 1190 11.98 -7.61 46.45
C VAL A 1190 10.81 -6.68 46.08
N SER A 1191 10.51 -5.67 46.90
CA SER A 1191 9.45 -4.70 46.63
C SER A 1191 9.68 -3.87 45.36
N ALA A 1192 10.94 -3.51 45.10
CA ALA A 1192 11.37 -2.71 43.96
C ALA A 1192 11.54 -3.55 42.68
N GLY A 1193 12.06 -4.77 42.81
CA GLY A 1193 12.50 -5.59 41.68
C GLY A 1193 11.42 -6.29 40.86
N LYS A 1194 10.17 -5.82 40.86
CA LYS A 1194 9.03 -6.55 40.27
C LYS A 1194 9.27 -7.06 38.83
N GLN A 1195 9.86 -6.24 37.95
CA GLN A 1195 10.14 -6.68 36.56
C GLN A 1195 11.21 -7.77 36.46
N VAL A 1196 12.29 -7.67 37.24
CA VAL A 1196 13.34 -8.70 37.35
C VAL A 1196 12.77 -10.00 37.95
N ILE A 1197 12.00 -9.85 39.03
CA ILE A 1197 11.47 -10.94 39.86
C ILE A 1197 10.29 -11.67 39.19
N TYR A 1198 9.57 -11.06 38.23
CA TYR A 1198 8.64 -11.76 37.35
C TYR A 1198 9.29 -12.87 36.48
N THR A 1199 10.60 -13.07 36.58
CA THR A 1199 11.33 -14.16 35.91
C THR A 1199 11.87 -15.23 36.87
N TRP A 1200 11.72 -15.05 38.19
CA TRP A 1200 12.35 -15.90 39.21
C TRP A 1200 11.28 -16.72 39.94
N SER A 1201 11.13 -17.96 39.51
CA SER A 1201 10.18 -18.92 40.08
C SER A 1201 10.47 -19.22 41.56
N GLU A 1202 11.74 -19.14 41.97
CA GLU A 1202 12.19 -19.50 43.31
C GLU A 1202 11.54 -18.68 44.44
N LEU A 1203 11.25 -17.40 44.22
CA LEU A 1203 10.71 -16.48 45.23
C LEU A 1203 9.19 -16.66 45.47
N ALA A 1204 8.51 -17.46 44.64
CA ALA A 1204 7.13 -17.87 44.91
C ALA A 1204 7.07 -19.02 45.94
N ASP A 1205 8.00 -19.97 45.81
CA ASP A 1205 8.05 -21.21 46.58
C ASP A 1205 8.85 -21.05 47.90
N HIS A 1206 9.99 -20.36 47.84
CA HIS A 1206 10.91 -20.16 48.97
C HIS A 1206 10.89 -18.71 49.42
N LYS A 1207 10.12 -18.42 50.48
CA LYS A 1207 9.97 -17.07 51.05
C LYS A 1207 10.91 -16.82 52.23
N GLU A 1208 11.41 -17.89 52.83
CA GLU A 1208 12.39 -17.92 53.91
C GLU A 1208 13.77 -17.32 53.54
N VAL A 1209 14.06 -17.18 52.24
CA VAL A 1209 15.29 -16.53 51.76
C VAL A 1209 15.22 -15.00 51.77
N ILE A 1210 14.03 -14.44 52.01
CA ILE A 1210 13.76 -13.00 52.04
C ILE A 1210 13.82 -12.49 53.48
N SER A 1211 14.70 -11.53 53.75
CA SER A 1211 14.88 -10.87 55.05
C SER A 1211 14.95 -9.36 54.82
N ASP A 1212 14.11 -8.60 55.53
CA ASP A 1212 14.02 -7.13 55.44
C ASP A 1212 13.86 -6.59 54.01
N ASP A 1213 12.97 -7.22 53.23
CA ASP A 1213 12.74 -6.96 51.79
C ASP A 1213 13.94 -7.26 50.87
N LEU A 1214 14.98 -7.92 51.38
CA LEU A 1214 16.18 -8.33 50.64
C LEU A 1214 16.28 -9.85 50.48
N TYR A 1215 16.67 -10.31 49.29
CA TYR A 1215 17.19 -11.67 49.09
C TYR A 1215 18.69 -11.57 48.77
N ARG A 1216 19.51 -12.37 49.46
CA ARG A 1216 20.99 -12.39 49.31
C ARG A 1216 21.46 -13.75 48.86
N PHE A 1217 22.29 -13.79 47.81
CA PHE A 1217 22.72 -15.02 47.16
C PHE A 1217 24.13 -14.89 46.59
N VAL A 1218 24.76 -16.03 46.34
CA VAL A 1218 26.02 -16.15 45.63
C VAL A 1218 25.72 -16.59 44.20
N ASN A 1219 26.24 -15.85 43.21
CA ASN A 1219 26.24 -16.25 41.81
C ASN A 1219 27.31 -17.34 41.62
N VAL A 1220 26.89 -18.48 41.06
CA VAL A 1220 27.77 -19.63 40.83
C VAL A 1220 27.73 -20.05 39.36
N LEU A 1221 28.88 -20.36 38.79
CA LEU A 1221 28.96 -21.02 37.48
C LEU A 1221 28.95 -22.53 37.69
N TRP A 1222 28.07 -23.24 36.98
CA TRP A 1222 28.22 -24.69 36.78
C TRP A 1222 29.28 -24.90 35.72
N ILE A 1223 30.28 -25.71 36.04
CA ILE A 1223 31.47 -25.91 35.22
C ILE A 1223 31.60 -27.34 34.71
N GLY A 1224 32.34 -27.50 33.62
CA GLY A 1224 32.91 -28.77 33.18
C GLY A 1224 34.41 -28.62 32.98
N TRP A 1225 35.13 -29.74 33.07
CA TRP A 1225 36.58 -29.78 32.82
C TRP A 1225 36.89 -30.11 31.36
N THR A 1226 37.98 -29.55 30.86
CA THR A 1226 38.57 -29.93 29.56
C THR A 1226 39.65 -31.00 29.77
N GLU A 1227 40.02 -31.72 28.70
CA GLU A 1227 41.12 -32.69 28.74
C GLU A 1227 42.45 -32.09 29.22
N ASN A 1228 42.63 -30.77 29.02
CA ASN A 1228 43.82 -30.01 29.40
C ASN A 1228 43.74 -29.36 30.79
N GLY A 1229 42.73 -29.70 31.62
CA GLY A 1229 42.60 -29.20 32.99
C GLY A 1229 42.15 -27.72 33.09
N LYS A 1230 41.63 -27.14 32.01
CA LYS A 1230 40.86 -25.88 32.08
C LYS A 1230 39.42 -26.19 32.50
N VAL A 1231 38.67 -25.18 32.91
CA VAL A 1231 37.22 -25.26 33.13
C VAL A 1231 36.45 -24.46 32.08
N TYR A 1232 35.25 -24.89 31.74
CA TYR A 1232 34.32 -24.16 30.87
C TYR A 1232 32.93 -24.05 31.51
N ARG A 1233 32.20 -22.99 31.17
CA ARG A 1233 30.86 -22.66 31.67
C ARG A 1233 29.78 -23.52 31.01
N LYS A 1234 29.00 -24.21 31.84
CA LYS A 1234 27.80 -24.98 31.44
C LYS A 1234 26.49 -24.25 31.75
N ALA A 1235 26.43 -23.48 32.84
CA ALA A 1235 25.29 -22.63 33.22
C ALA A 1235 25.65 -21.59 34.30
N LEU A 1236 24.69 -20.72 34.64
CA LEU A 1236 24.75 -19.78 35.76
C LEU A 1236 23.60 -20.07 36.74
N GLY A 1237 23.93 -20.17 38.03
CA GLY A 1237 22.98 -20.37 39.12
C GLY A 1237 23.13 -19.36 40.26
N ARG A 1238 22.20 -19.44 41.21
CA ARG A 1238 22.11 -18.59 42.41
C ARG A 1238 21.95 -19.50 43.62
N VAL A 1239 22.87 -19.45 44.59
CA VAL A 1239 22.77 -20.18 45.87
C VAL A 1239 22.46 -19.19 46.99
N TRP A 1240 21.45 -19.46 47.80
CA TRP A 1240 21.10 -18.61 48.94
C TRP A 1240 22.29 -18.45 49.88
N ARG A 1241 22.64 -17.21 50.24
CA ARG A 1241 23.89 -16.90 50.96
C ARG A 1241 24.04 -17.70 52.26
N ALA A 1242 22.97 -17.77 53.06
CA ALA A 1242 22.97 -18.50 54.34
C ALA A 1242 22.93 -20.04 54.19
N ALA A 1243 22.85 -20.56 52.95
CA ALA A 1243 23.14 -21.95 52.63
C ALA A 1243 24.59 -22.12 52.12
N TRP A 1244 25.07 -21.22 51.24
CA TRP A 1244 26.45 -21.23 50.77
C TRP A 1244 27.47 -21.16 51.92
N GLU A 1245 27.22 -20.31 52.92
CA GLU A 1245 28.03 -20.19 54.16
C GLU A 1245 28.05 -21.47 55.04
N LYS A 1246 27.35 -22.54 54.65
CA LYS A 1246 27.31 -23.84 55.35
C LYS A 1246 27.80 -25.02 54.50
N LEU A 1247 28.09 -24.81 53.22
CA LEU A 1247 28.62 -25.86 52.34
C LEU A 1247 30.09 -26.13 52.64
N SER A 1248 30.56 -27.33 52.28
CA SER A 1248 31.99 -27.55 52.09
C SER A 1248 32.42 -26.83 50.82
N VAL A 1249 33.24 -25.79 50.95
CA VAL A 1249 33.73 -24.96 49.84
C VAL A 1249 35.24 -24.94 49.87
N ASP A 1250 35.87 -25.52 48.85
CA ASP A 1250 37.32 -25.51 48.67
C ASP A 1250 37.76 -24.28 47.87
N LYS A 1251 38.98 -23.79 48.14
CA LYS A 1251 39.59 -22.71 47.34
C LYS A 1251 40.45 -23.32 46.24
N ILE A 1252 40.14 -22.97 45.00
CA ILE A 1252 40.85 -23.45 43.81
C ILE A 1252 41.21 -22.28 42.89
N SER A 1253 42.38 -22.35 42.24
CA SER A 1253 42.74 -21.46 41.14
C SER A 1253 42.61 -22.21 39.82
N VAL A 1254 41.84 -21.64 38.88
CA VAL A 1254 41.46 -22.29 37.62
C VAL A 1254 41.55 -21.33 36.45
N ILE A 1255 41.76 -21.90 35.26
CA ILE A 1255 41.65 -21.18 33.98
C ILE A 1255 40.27 -21.48 33.38
N LEU A 1256 39.43 -20.46 33.27
CA LEU A 1256 38.13 -20.48 32.62
C LEU A 1256 38.28 -20.11 31.15
N THR A 1257 37.96 -21.05 30.26
CA THR A 1257 37.96 -20.89 28.79
C THR A 1257 36.57 -20.69 28.21
#